data_AF-A0AAD9CZJ1-F1
#
_entry.id   AF-A0AAD9CZJ1-F1
#
_cell.length_a   1.000
_cell.length_b   1.000
_cell.length_c   1.000
_cell.angle_alpha   90.00
_cell.angle_beta   90.00
_cell.angle_gamma   90.00
#
_symmetry.space_group_name_H-M   'P 1'
#
loop_
_entity.id
_entity.type
_entity.pdbx_description
1 polymer ?
#
loop_
_entity_poly.entity_id
_entity_poly.type
_entity_poly.pdbx_seq_one_letter_code
_entity_poly.pdbx_strand_id
1 'polypeptide(L)'
;MVDSGNAESHIRHNSSRIVQPQTQARLIKLSSARASSVGEPEKYVVAVIQGRGLEIGICVVSLSTGKTYLTQLADGPSFARTLQHLYLYPPLAVLLPDTGHSSSQNTAGSAEHLLAKVLENTFSVQIHWVRREYWNDECGLKYLKTLAVENDHRVAMIASVADRHSALSAAGALFEWLKINDLTFATHSVPIFCAATSGTMFVDAQTAMDLELVSNHLTRKTADTLFGTLNRCYTPMGARLLRSNLLQPINDQEVIERRLDAIHELARGSVGLETLRSLRDNLHAIKHIDLDNILAQVGDLSVPLAEGKLSQEVSFKAKRDPETRIGLLSQLNQAIQVLSTLRDCLADSQSPLLQSLSLRLTSSGSAELRRRLLETLEDQPISASRGLVARGMRLFAIKKDVDSLLDVARTVYTDTRRDINEMAVAIGSLESIDCDAIHTKAGFRFRIKRQDAPAALPRSFINQDRQRKHILFATHELMVANNRLRGSEQEIMDISTRIIQGMEETVVAHSGSLYECSEALAIIDLLAGLATVCSINSSWDTMAIKAGKHPILERNLRLDCVPNDVYATEDVANFQLVQGPNMSGKSTYLRQIGLLVIQAMLGCHVPADYASIKLHDSLLTRLSNQDSMERSLSTFAAEIAATAMIFGA
;
A
#
# COMPACT_ATOMS: atom_id res chain seq x y z
N MET A 1 -12.10 62.43 42.85
CA MET A 1 -13.38 62.05 42.21
C MET A 1 -13.02 61.63 40.79
N VAL A 2 -12.66 60.36 40.57
CA VAL A 2 -13.54 59.19 40.37
C VAL A 2 -14.26 59.26 39.00
N ASP A 3 -13.89 58.28 38.16
CA ASP A 3 -14.65 57.58 37.08
C ASP A 3 -15.18 58.39 35.90
N SER A 4 -14.88 58.11 34.63
CA SER A 4 -15.01 56.90 33.76
C SER A 4 -15.79 57.44 32.53
N GLY A 5 -15.58 57.12 31.26
CA GLY A 5 -15.00 55.95 30.63
C GLY A 5 -16.06 55.38 29.66
N ASN A 6 -16.23 55.98 28.48
CA ASN A 6 -16.69 55.31 27.24
C ASN A 6 -16.71 56.29 26.05
N ALA A 7 -15.84 56.04 25.07
CA ALA A 7 -15.97 56.57 23.72
C ALA A 7 -15.38 55.54 22.73
N GLU A 8 -16.27 54.94 21.94
CA GLU A 8 -15.96 54.16 20.75
C GLU A 8 -15.22 55.04 19.74
N SER A 9 -14.21 54.49 19.05
CA SER A 9 -13.52 55.17 17.95
C SER A 9 -13.56 54.36 16.66
N HIS A 10 -13.98 55.07 15.62
CA HIS A 10 -14.23 54.65 14.25
C HIS A 10 -12.99 54.09 13.52
N ILE A 11 -13.18 53.02 12.75
CA ILE A 11 -12.27 52.62 11.66
C ILE A 11 -13.00 52.79 10.31
N ARG A 12 -12.35 53.51 9.41
CA ARG A 12 -12.82 53.90 8.07
C ARG A 12 -12.98 52.68 7.15
N HIS A 13 -14.13 52.58 6.49
CA HIS A 13 -14.36 51.67 5.36
C HIS A 13 -13.75 52.22 4.07
N ASN A 14 -12.96 51.39 3.37
CA ASN A 14 -12.61 51.60 1.96
C ASN A 14 -12.96 50.35 1.14
N SER A 15 -13.85 50.58 0.16
CA SER A 15 -14.11 49.86 -1.11
C SER A 15 -14.09 48.32 -1.15
N SER A 16 -15.29 47.79 -1.42
CA SER A 16 -15.67 46.44 -1.81
C SER A 16 -14.82 45.80 -2.92
N ARG A 17 -14.10 44.72 -2.60
CA ARG A 17 -13.69 43.70 -3.57
C ARG A 17 -14.85 42.71 -3.74
N ILE A 18 -15.27 42.50 -4.98
CA ILE A 18 -16.22 41.48 -5.40
C ILE A 18 -15.68 40.12 -4.99
N VAL A 19 -16.39 39.43 -4.10
CA VAL A 19 -16.08 38.08 -3.64
C VAL A 19 -16.43 37.12 -4.77
N GLN A 20 -15.42 36.70 -5.54
CA GLN A 20 -15.51 35.47 -6.33
C GLN A 20 -15.49 34.28 -5.38
N PRO A 21 -16.28 33.22 -5.63
CA PRO A 21 -16.26 32.03 -4.80
C PRO A 21 -14.91 31.35 -4.96
N GLN A 22 -14.03 31.53 -3.97
CA GLN A 22 -12.81 30.73 -3.86
C GLN A 22 -13.22 29.27 -3.77
N THR A 23 -12.68 28.47 -4.69
CA THR A 23 -12.66 27.02 -4.65
C THR A 23 -12.02 26.60 -3.33
N GLN A 24 -12.84 26.42 -2.28
CA GLN A 24 -12.38 25.79 -1.05
C GLN A 24 -11.96 24.36 -1.43
N ALA A 25 -10.65 24.14 -1.51
CA ALA A 25 -10.06 22.82 -1.50
C ALA A 25 -10.54 22.11 -0.24
N ARG A 26 -11.62 21.33 -0.38
CA ARG A 26 -12.12 20.47 0.68
C ARG A 26 -11.06 19.40 0.86
N LEU A 27 -10.30 19.50 1.96
CA LEU A 27 -9.27 18.53 2.33
C LEU A 27 -9.80 17.10 2.19
N ILE A 28 -8.99 16.25 1.58
CA ILE A 28 -9.20 14.81 1.56
C ILE A 28 -9.34 14.34 3.01
N LYS A 29 -10.55 13.95 3.42
CA LYS A 29 -10.75 13.22 4.66
C LYS A 29 -10.18 11.82 4.48
N LEU A 30 -8.87 11.70 4.69
CA LEU A 30 -8.21 10.42 4.88
C LEU A 30 -8.72 9.86 6.23
N SER A 31 -9.71 8.97 6.18
CA SER A 31 -10.16 8.28 7.39
C SER A 31 -8.98 7.54 8.02
N SER A 32 -8.71 7.82 9.30
CA SER A 32 -7.73 7.07 10.07
C SER A 32 -8.34 5.72 10.46
N ALA A 33 -8.09 4.70 9.65
CA ALA A 33 -8.36 3.31 10.03
C ALA A 33 -7.03 2.61 10.31
N ARG A 34 -7.04 1.75 11.32
CA ARG A 34 -5.87 1.04 11.87
C ARG A 34 -5.14 0.29 10.75
N ALA A 35 -3.83 0.50 10.66
CA ALA A 35 -2.93 -0.34 9.88
C ALA A 35 -2.96 -1.77 10.44
N SER A 36 -3.74 -2.66 9.82
CA SER A 36 -3.58 -4.12 9.84
C SER A 36 -4.84 -4.81 9.28
N SER A 37 -4.86 -5.13 7.99
CA SER A 37 -5.53 -6.32 7.45
C SER A 37 -5.14 -6.53 5.99
N VAL A 38 -4.86 -7.78 5.63
CA VAL A 38 -4.75 -8.24 4.25
C VAL A 38 -6.10 -7.95 3.58
N GLY A 39 -6.18 -6.88 2.76
CA GLY A 39 -7.38 -6.59 1.96
C GLY A 39 -7.91 -5.15 1.94
N GLU A 40 -7.29 -4.15 2.58
CA GLU A 40 -7.66 -2.76 2.25
C GLU A 40 -7.15 -2.40 0.84
N PRO A 41 -7.99 -1.79 -0.02
CA PRO A 41 -7.58 -1.38 -1.36
C PRO A 41 -6.52 -0.27 -1.24
N GLU A 42 -5.41 -0.43 -1.98
CA GLU A 42 -4.41 0.62 -2.10
C GLU A 42 -5.04 1.93 -2.60
N LYS A 43 -4.50 3.04 -2.10
CA LYS A 43 -5.01 4.38 -2.42
C LYS A 43 -4.12 5.00 -3.49
N TYR A 44 -4.66 5.12 -4.70
CA TYR A 44 -3.95 5.68 -5.83
C TYR A 44 -4.38 7.11 -6.12
N VAL A 45 -3.43 7.98 -6.42
CA VAL A 45 -3.68 9.28 -7.06
C VAL A 45 -3.22 9.15 -8.51
N VAL A 46 -4.07 9.58 -9.43
CA VAL A 46 -3.82 9.41 -10.87
C VAL A 46 -3.88 10.77 -11.55
N ALA A 47 -2.86 11.14 -12.30
CA ALA A 47 -2.90 12.25 -13.24
C ALA A 47 -3.06 11.74 -14.67
N VAL A 48 -3.99 12.32 -15.42
CA VAL A 48 -4.25 11.95 -16.81
C VAL A 48 -4.22 13.21 -17.68
N ILE A 49 -3.47 13.15 -18.78
CA ILE A 49 -3.44 14.19 -19.81
C ILE A 49 -3.64 13.58 -21.18
N GLN A 50 -4.46 14.25 -21.99
CA GLN A 50 -4.57 13.95 -23.41
C GLN A 50 -3.58 14.82 -24.18
N GLY A 51 -2.60 14.16 -24.80
CA GLY A 51 -1.63 14.76 -25.72
C GLY A 51 -2.21 14.98 -27.12
N ARG A 52 -1.34 15.38 -28.05
CA ARG A 52 -1.70 15.50 -29.47
C ARG A 52 -1.83 14.10 -30.08
N GLY A 53 -2.78 13.91 -31.00
CA GLY A 53 -2.92 12.65 -31.73
C GLY A 53 -3.58 11.49 -30.96
N LEU A 54 -4.46 11.79 -29.99
CA LEU A 54 -5.14 10.79 -29.14
C LEU A 54 -4.19 9.97 -28.23
N GLU A 55 -2.97 10.45 -28.03
CA GLU A 55 -2.08 9.92 -27.02
C GLU A 55 -2.53 10.36 -25.62
N ILE A 56 -2.42 9.45 -24.66
CA ILE A 56 -2.81 9.68 -23.27
C ILE A 56 -1.61 9.39 -22.39
N GLY A 57 -1.21 10.39 -21.62
CA GLY A 57 -0.22 10.28 -20.57
C GLY A 57 -0.90 10.02 -19.23
N ILE A 58 -0.46 8.98 -18.55
CA ILE A 58 -0.98 8.59 -17.24
C ILE A 58 0.19 8.48 -16.27
N CYS A 59 0.07 9.15 -15.12
CA CYS A 59 0.96 8.95 -13.98
C CYS A 59 0.12 8.51 -12.78
N VAL A 60 0.51 7.41 -12.15
CA VAL A 60 -0.16 6.84 -10.97
C VAL A 60 0.82 6.82 -9.82
N VAL A 61 0.39 7.25 -8.62
CA VAL A 61 1.16 7.08 -7.38
C VAL A 61 0.33 6.38 -6.32
N SER A 62 0.89 5.31 -5.74
CA SER A 62 0.34 4.68 -4.54
C SER A 62 0.76 5.45 -3.29
N LEU A 63 -0.21 6.00 -2.54
CA LEU A 63 0.07 6.77 -1.32
C LEU A 63 0.59 5.91 -0.16
N SER A 64 0.43 4.58 -0.25
CA SER A 64 0.93 3.64 0.76
C SER A 64 2.36 3.18 0.49
N THR A 65 2.71 2.95 -0.78
CA THR A 65 4.01 2.35 -1.15
C THR A 65 4.96 3.32 -1.85
N GLY A 66 4.49 4.52 -2.18
CA GLY A 66 5.26 5.49 -2.98
C GLY A 66 5.49 5.05 -4.44
N LYS A 67 5.07 3.83 -4.83
CA LYS A 67 5.28 3.31 -6.18
C LYS A 67 4.59 4.19 -7.20
N THR A 68 5.39 4.66 -8.15
CA THR A 68 4.95 5.54 -9.23
C THR A 68 4.99 4.79 -10.54
N TYR A 69 3.89 4.80 -11.28
CA TYR A 69 3.77 4.16 -12.60
C TYR A 69 3.53 5.21 -13.67
N LEU A 70 4.36 5.19 -14.71
CA LEU A 70 4.27 6.07 -15.87
C LEU A 70 3.89 5.26 -17.09
N THR A 71 2.81 5.69 -17.75
CA THR A 71 2.27 5.02 -18.93
C THR A 71 1.93 6.06 -19.99
N GLN A 72 2.33 5.81 -21.23
CA GLN A 72 1.88 6.54 -22.41
C GLN A 72 1.25 5.54 -23.37
N LEU A 73 -0.01 5.78 -23.73
CA LEU A 73 -0.77 4.89 -24.60
C LEU A 73 -1.57 5.68 -25.63
N ALA A 74 -1.80 5.09 -26.80
CA ALA A 74 -2.73 5.61 -27.78
C ALA A 74 -4.11 4.99 -27.54
N ASP A 75 -5.15 5.82 -27.53
CA ASP A 75 -6.52 5.37 -27.24
C ASP A 75 -7.54 5.92 -28.24
N GLY A 76 -8.69 5.26 -28.29
CA GLY A 76 -9.84 5.72 -29.08
C GLY A 76 -10.69 6.75 -28.33
N PRO A 77 -11.74 7.30 -28.96
CA PRO A 77 -12.68 8.21 -28.32
C PRO A 77 -13.46 7.58 -27.15
N SER A 78 -13.49 6.24 -27.06
CA SER A 78 -14.11 5.49 -25.97
C SER A 78 -13.22 5.36 -24.72
N PHE A 79 -11.93 5.74 -24.80
CA PHE A 79 -10.96 5.64 -23.71
C PHE A 79 -10.82 4.22 -23.10
N ALA A 80 -11.07 3.18 -23.88
CA ALA A 80 -11.16 1.81 -23.37
C ALA A 80 -9.84 1.32 -22.73
N ARG A 81 -8.68 1.67 -23.33
CA ARG A 81 -7.36 1.28 -22.80
C ARG A 81 -7.00 2.08 -21.56
N THR A 82 -7.35 3.36 -21.51
CA THR A 82 -7.19 4.23 -20.34
C THR A 82 -8.00 3.70 -19.17
N LEU A 83 -9.28 3.39 -19.40
CA LEU A 83 -10.15 2.82 -18.37
C LEU A 83 -9.59 1.51 -17.85
N GLN A 84 -9.19 0.60 -18.74
CA GLN A 84 -8.57 -0.67 -18.36
C GLN A 84 -7.34 -0.46 -17.47
N HIS A 85 -6.44 0.45 -17.86
CA HIS A 85 -5.25 0.78 -17.08
C HIS A 85 -5.61 1.31 -15.69
N LEU A 86 -6.66 2.13 -15.57
CA LEU A 86 -7.14 2.66 -14.29
C LEU A 86 -7.88 1.62 -13.43
N TYR A 87 -8.40 0.53 -14.00
CA TYR A 87 -8.94 -0.59 -13.22
C TYR A 87 -7.86 -1.37 -12.46
N LEU A 88 -6.61 -1.33 -12.94
CA LEU A 88 -5.45 -1.87 -12.21
C LEU A 88 -5.13 -1.02 -10.98
N TYR A 89 -5.28 0.29 -11.13
CA TYR A 89 -4.96 1.31 -10.14
C TYR A 89 -6.20 2.13 -9.79
N PRO A 90 -7.21 1.53 -9.11
CA PRO A 90 -8.47 2.19 -8.85
C PRO A 90 -8.24 3.55 -8.15
N PRO A 91 -8.54 4.67 -8.82
CA PRO A 91 -8.14 5.99 -8.31
C PRO A 91 -8.96 6.36 -7.07
N LEU A 92 -8.31 6.99 -6.10
CA LEU A 92 -8.96 7.75 -5.02
C LEU A 92 -9.28 9.17 -5.48
N ALA A 93 -8.35 9.75 -6.24
CA ALA A 93 -8.45 11.08 -6.81
C ALA A 93 -7.84 11.07 -8.22
N VAL A 94 -8.50 11.76 -9.14
CA VAL A 94 -8.02 11.93 -10.51
C VAL A 94 -7.71 13.40 -10.77
N LEU A 95 -6.51 13.67 -11.25
CA LEU A 95 -6.03 15.00 -11.62
C LEU A 95 -6.18 15.16 -13.14
N LEU A 96 -6.83 16.25 -13.55
CA LEU A 96 -6.98 16.65 -14.94
C LEU A 96 -6.53 18.10 -15.13
N PRO A 97 -6.03 18.48 -16.33
CA PRO A 97 -5.62 19.84 -16.59
C PRO A 97 -6.81 20.79 -16.54
N ASP A 98 -6.69 21.86 -15.76
CA ASP A 98 -7.65 22.97 -15.76
C ASP A 98 -7.46 23.78 -17.04
N THR A 99 -8.39 23.61 -17.99
CA THR A 99 -8.44 24.36 -19.24
C THR A 99 -9.44 25.52 -19.20
N GLY A 100 -9.87 25.94 -18.01
CA GLY A 100 -10.83 27.02 -17.85
C GLY A 100 -10.38 28.38 -18.42
N HIS A 101 -11.23 28.94 -19.29
CA HIS A 101 -11.32 30.34 -19.75
C HIS A 101 -10.66 30.70 -21.11
N SER A 102 -11.04 30.01 -22.18
CA SER A 102 -11.38 30.76 -23.41
C SER A 102 -12.86 31.10 -23.36
N SER A 103 -13.15 32.39 -23.27
CA SER A 103 -14.46 33.04 -23.28
C SER A 103 -15.34 32.64 -24.47
N SER A 104 -16.02 31.49 -24.39
CA SER A 104 -17.30 31.27 -25.05
C SER A 104 -18.07 30.17 -24.32
N GLN A 105 -19.35 30.39 -24.07
CA GLN A 105 -20.25 29.55 -23.27
C GLN A 105 -20.62 28.21 -23.95
N ASN A 106 -19.73 27.61 -24.75
CA ASN A 106 -19.97 26.37 -25.51
C ASN A 106 -18.91 25.28 -25.28
N THR A 107 -18.35 25.16 -24.07
CA THR A 107 -17.31 24.15 -23.74
C THR A 107 -17.86 22.83 -23.19
N ALA A 108 -19.13 22.50 -23.43
CA ALA A 108 -19.68 21.19 -23.09
C ALA A 108 -19.10 20.02 -23.93
N GLY A 109 -18.19 20.31 -24.88
CA GLY A 109 -17.60 19.35 -25.81
C GLY A 109 -16.06 19.30 -25.86
N SER A 110 -15.33 19.84 -24.86
CA SER A 110 -13.87 19.59 -24.80
C SER A 110 -13.60 18.11 -24.50
N ALA A 111 -12.64 17.50 -25.19
CA ALA A 111 -12.27 16.09 -25.00
C ALA A 111 -11.90 15.77 -23.54
N GLU A 112 -11.31 16.74 -22.82
CA GLU A 112 -10.98 16.63 -21.39
C GLU A 112 -12.23 16.57 -20.50
N HIS A 113 -13.32 17.26 -20.85
CA HIS A 113 -14.59 17.17 -20.12
C HIS A 113 -15.33 15.86 -20.39
N LEU A 114 -15.20 15.31 -21.60
CA LEU A 114 -15.70 13.97 -21.90
C LEU A 114 -14.95 12.92 -21.07
N LEU A 115 -13.62 13.00 -21.04
CA LEU A 115 -12.78 12.15 -20.20
C LEU A 115 -13.15 12.27 -18.72
N ALA A 116 -13.31 13.50 -18.20
CA ALA A 116 -13.74 13.72 -16.81
C ALA A 116 -15.05 13.00 -16.49
N LYS A 117 -16.09 13.17 -17.34
CA LYS A 117 -17.38 12.49 -17.16
C LYS A 117 -17.28 10.97 -17.21
N VAL A 118 -16.48 10.45 -18.14
CA VAL A 118 -16.25 9.00 -18.27
C VAL A 118 -15.59 8.45 -16.99
N LEU A 119 -14.59 9.15 -16.46
CA LEU A 119 -13.88 8.74 -15.24
C LEU A 119 -14.74 8.87 -13.98
N GLU A 120 -15.49 9.97 -13.83
CA GLU A 120 -16.45 10.17 -12.73
C GLU A 120 -17.50 9.06 -12.70
N ASN A 121 -18.10 8.74 -13.85
CA ASN A 121 -19.14 7.71 -13.95
C ASN A 121 -18.60 6.30 -13.74
N THR A 122 -17.34 6.04 -14.13
CA THR A 122 -16.77 4.68 -14.06
C THR A 122 -16.26 4.34 -12.67
N PHE A 123 -15.59 5.28 -12.00
CA PHE A 123 -14.92 5.04 -10.71
C PHE A 123 -15.62 5.71 -9.52
N SER A 124 -16.62 6.55 -9.74
CA SER A 124 -17.29 7.33 -8.68
C SER A 124 -16.30 8.16 -7.85
N VAL A 125 -15.36 8.82 -8.55
CA VAL A 125 -14.23 9.56 -7.96
C VAL A 125 -14.37 11.06 -8.15
N GLN A 126 -13.72 11.83 -7.28
CA GLN A 126 -13.63 13.28 -7.40
C GLN A 126 -12.54 13.67 -8.41
N ILE A 127 -12.91 14.49 -9.38
CA ILE A 127 -11.96 15.13 -10.32
C ILE A 127 -11.38 16.39 -9.67
N HIS A 128 -10.06 16.51 -9.72
CA HIS A 128 -9.33 17.68 -9.28
C HIS A 128 -8.69 18.36 -10.49
N TRP A 129 -9.09 19.61 -10.72
CA TRP A 129 -8.55 20.43 -11.80
C TRP A 129 -7.23 21.06 -11.35
N VAL A 130 -6.15 20.76 -12.07
CA VAL A 130 -4.78 21.22 -11.78
C VAL A 130 -4.34 22.18 -12.89
N ARG A 131 -3.82 23.35 -12.52
CA ARG A 131 -3.42 24.38 -13.48
C ARG A 131 -2.46 23.85 -14.55
N ARG A 132 -2.69 24.25 -15.80
CA ARG A 132 -1.92 23.77 -16.97
C ARG A 132 -0.42 24.06 -16.89
N GLU A 133 0.00 25.06 -16.12
CA GLU A 133 1.42 25.40 -15.87
C GLU A 133 2.22 24.25 -15.24
N TYR A 134 1.57 23.37 -14.48
CA TYR A 134 2.22 22.22 -13.84
C TYR A 134 2.32 20.99 -14.76
N TRP A 135 1.62 21.00 -15.90
CA TRP A 135 1.65 19.93 -16.90
C TRP A 135 2.77 20.19 -17.89
N ASN A 136 4.00 20.02 -17.42
CA ASN A 136 5.23 20.26 -18.18
C ASN A 136 6.14 19.03 -18.09
N ASP A 137 6.59 18.53 -19.23
CA ASP A 137 7.44 17.35 -19.36
C ASP A 137 8.87 17.56 -18.83
N GLU A 138 9.45 18.75 -18.99
CA GLU A 138 10.74 19.11 -18.38
C GLU A 138 10.65 19.09 -16.85
N CYS A 139 9.54 19.60 -16.30
CA CYS A 139 9.28 19.56 -14.87
C CYS A 139 9.11 18.12 -14.36
N GLY A 140 8.35 17.32 -15.09
CA GLY A 140 8.22 15.88 -14.82
C GLY A 140 9.58 15.18 -14.80
N LEU A 141 10.40 15.37 -15.85
CA LEU A 141 11.72 14.76 -15.94
C LEU A 141 12.65 15.19 -14.79
N LYS A 142 12.55 16.44 -14.34
CA LYS A 142 13.27 16.93 -13.16
C LYS A 142 12.83 16.19 -11.90
N TYR A 143 11.53 16.03 -11.68
CA TYR A 143 11.00 15.26 -10.54
C TYR A 143 11.45 13.80 -10.59
N LEU A 144 11.41 13.14 -11.75
CA LEU A 144 11.92 11.79 -11.92
C LEU A 144 13.40 11.70 -11.56
N LYS A 145 14.24 12.63 -12.05
CA LYS A 145 15.67 12.65 -11.73
C LYS A 145 15.94 12.84 -10.24
N THR A 146 15.14 13.64 -9.54
CA THR A 146 15.36 13.94 -8.11
C THR A 146 14.79 12.85 -7.20
N LEU A 147 13.62 12.29 -7.53
CA LEU A 147 12.88 11.39 -6.65
C LEU A 147 13.18 9.90 -6.92
N ALA A 148 13.53 9.54 -8.15
CA ALA A 148 13.78 8.14 -8.50
C ALA A 148 14.89 7.54 -7.64
N VAL A 149 14.60 6.37 -7.09
CA VAL A 149 15.53 5.55 -6.31
C VAL A 149 16.83 5.31 -7.08
N GLU A 150 17.95 5.36 -6.35
CA GLU A 150 19.26 4.99 -6.90
C GLU A 150 19.37 3.48 -7.05
N ASN A 151 19.40 3.04 -8.31
CA ASN A 151 19.69 1.67 -8.72
C ASN A 151 20.34 1.65 -10.10
N ASP A 152 20.87 0.50 -10.50
CA ASP A 152 21.56 0.32 -11.78
C ASP A 152 20.62 0.57 -12.98
N HIS A 153 19.31 0.41 -12.77
CA HIS A 153 18.28 0.59 -13.78
C HIS A 153 17.80 2.04 -13.94
N ARG A 154 18.15 2.96 -13.04
CA ARG A 154 17.65 4.36 -13.04
C ARG A 154 17.99 5.08 -14.34
N VAL A 155 19.22 4.93 -14.83
CA VAL A 155 19.67 5.58 -16.07
C VAL A 155 18.89 5.04 -17.27
N ALA A 156 18.72 3.72 -17.34
CA ALA A 156 17.95 3.07 -18.40
C ALA A 156 16.46 3.47 -18.36
N MET A 157 15.87 3.58 -17.16
CA MET A 157 14.51 4.05 -16.98
C MET A 157 14.35 5.50 -17.42
N ILE A 158 15.23 6.40 -17.01
CA ILE A 158 15.15 7.81 -17.43
C ILE A 158 15.32 7.94 -18.94
N ALA A 159 16.20 7.15 -19.55
CA ALA A 159 16.39 7.14 -20.99
C ALA A 159 15.14 6.63 -21.75
N SER A 160 14.43 5.63 -21.21
CA SER A 160 13.25 5.03 -21.86
C SER A 160 11.96 5.86 -21.75
N VAL A 161 11.97 6.90 -20.90
CA VAL A 161 10.85 7.84 -20.72
C VAL A 161 11.10 9.18 -21.39
N ALA A 162 12.33 9.44 -21.82
CA ALA A 162 12.72 10.75 -22.36
C ALA A 162 11.89 11.19 -23.58
N ASP A 163 11.36 10.24 -24.34
CA ASP A 163 10.47 10.44 -25.49
C ASP A 163 8.96 10.41 -25.13
N ARG A 164 8.62 10.06 -23.90
CA ARG A 164 7.24 9.94 -23.40
C ARG A 164 6.73 11.24 -22.79
N HIS A 165 6.65 12.28 -23.61
CA HIS A 165 6.29 13.65 -23.18
C HIS A 165 4.95 13.73 -22.43
N SER A 166 3.93 13.00 -22.87
CA SER A 166 2.60 13.02 -22.24
C SER A 166 2.63 12.40 -20.83
N ALA A 167 3.36 11.28 -20.65
CA ALA A 167 3.53 10.66 -19.34
C ALA A 167 4.35 11.53 -18.39
N LEU A 168 5.43 12.16 -18.89
CA LEU A 168 6.24 13.10 -18.12
C LEU A 168 5.43 14.32 -17.67
N SER A 169 4.61 14.87 -18.56
CA SER A 169 3.71 15.97 -18.22
C SER A 169 2.71 15.60 -17.12
N ALA A 170 2.17 14.37 -17.14
CA ALA A 170 1.30 13.89 -16.07
C ALA A 170 2.05 13.73 -14.75
N ALA A 171 3.32 13.28 -14.79
CA ALA A 171 4.18 13.17 -13.61
C ALA A 171 4.44 14.53 -12.96
N GLY A 172 4.76 15.56 -13.77
CA GLY A 172 5.00 16.91 -13.30
C GLY A 172 3.80 17.48 -12.54
N ALA A 173 2.59 17.33 -13.10
CA ALA A 173 1.38 17.80 -12.46
C ALA A 173 1.06 17.03 -11.18
N LEU A 174 1.28 15.72 -11.16
CA LEU A 174 1.04 14.88 -10.00
C LEU A 174 1.94 15.24 -8.83
N PHE A 175 3.26 15.31 -9.03
CA PHE A 175 4.20 15.61 -7.95
C PHE A 175 4.07 17.04 -7.44
N GLU A 176 3.80 18.02 -8.31
CA GLU A 176 3.53 19.38 -7.85
C GLU A 176 2.23 19.46 -7.05
N TRP A 177 1.19 18.75 -7.48
CA TRP A 177 -0.07 18.69 -6.72
C TRP A 177 0.12 18.02 -5.35
N LEU A 178 0.89 16.93 -5.26
CA LEU A 178 1.23 16.31 -3.97
C LEU A 178 1.98 17.28 -3.06
N LYS A 179 2.97 17.99 -3.60
CA LYS A 179 3.75 19.00 -2.87
C LYS A 179 2.88 20.15 -2.34
N ILE A 180 1.90 20.63 -3.13
CA ILE A 180 0.94 21.66 -2.69
C ILE A 180 0.04 21.16 -1.54
N ASN A 181 -0.19 19.86 -1.44
CA ASN A 181 -0.98 19.22 -0.38
C ASN A 181 -0.10 18.68 0.78
N ASP A 182 1.11 19.22 0.97
CA ASP A 182 2.07 18.84 2.02
C ASP A 182 2.49 17.36 1.97
N LEU A 183 2.40 16.72 0.80
CA LEU A 183 2.91 15.37 0.54
C LEU A 183 4.19 15.47 -0.29
N THR A 184 5.33 15.30 0.36
CA THR A 184 6.65 15.33 -0.28
C THR A 184 7.40 14.05 -0.03
N PHE A 185 8.03 13.52 -1.07
CA PHE A 185 8.92 12.36 -0.97
C PHE A 185 10.37 12.81 -0.82
N ALA A 186 11.17 12.03 -0.10
CA ALA A 186 12.61 12.28 -0.06
C ALA A 186 13.26 12.09 -1.44
N THR A 187 14.43 12.69 -1.61
CA THR A 187 15.27 12.44 -2.77
C THR A 187 15.67 10.97 -2.81
N HIS A 188 15.63 10.36 -3.99
CA HIS A 188 16.02 8.95 -4.21
C HIS A 188 15.24 7.92 -3.39
N SER A 189 13.99 8.20 -3.00
CA SER A 189 13.15 7.25 -2.25
C SER A 189 11.97 6.68 -3.03
N VAL A 190 11.64 7.23 -4.20
CA VAL A 190 10.45 6.85 -4.97
C VAL A 190 10.81 5.80 -6.03
N PRO A 191 10.27 4.57 -5.95
CA PRO A 191 10.42 3.59 -7.02
C PRO A 191 9.50 3.98 -8.20
N ILE A 192 10.10 4.31 -9.34
CA ILE A 192 9.39 4.74 -10.54
C ILE A 192 9.49 3.65 -11.60
N PHE A 193 8.33 3.20 -12.07
CA PHE A 193 8.17 2.16 -13.09
C PHE A 193 7.58 2.75 -14.35
N CYS A 194 8.09 2.28 -15.49
CA CYS A 194 7.60 2.69 -16.79
C CYS A 194 6.90 1.49 -17.41
N ALA A 195 5.58 1.49 -17.35
CA ALA A 195 4.82 0.37 -17.87
C ALA A 195 4.88 0.41 -19.40
N ALA A 196 5.30 -0.69 -20.01
CA ALA A 196 5.03 -0.97 -21.41
C ALA A 196 3.67 -1.66 -21.49
N THR A 197 2.80 -1.22 -22.39
CA THR A 197 1.50 -1.88 -22.62
C THR A 197 1.66 -3.19 -23.40
N SER A 198 2.86 -3.49 -23.92
CA SER A 198 3.19 -4.71 -24.67
C SER A 198 3.57 -5.86 -23.75
N GLY A 199 3.18 -7.10 -24.11
CA GLY A 199 3.56 -8.33 -23.39
C GLY A 199 2.53 -8.83 -22.36
N THR A 200 1.36 -8.20 -22.29
CA THR A 200 0.22 -8.68 -21.48
C THR A 200 -1.05 -8.77 -22.32
N MET A 201 -1.91 -9.74 -22.04
CA MET A 201 -3.22 -9.87 -22.67
C MET A 201 -4.14 -8.72 -22.23
N PHE A 202 -4.82 -8.11 -23.19
CA PHE A 202 -5.84 -7.11 -22.92
C PHE A 202 -7.10 -7.78 -22.37
N VAL A 203 -7.49 -7.39 -21.15
CA VAL A 203 -8.74 -7.80 -20.51
C VAL A 203 -9.47 -6.54 -20.11
N ASP A 204 -10.59 -6.23 -20.76
CA ASP A 204 -11.34 -5.03 -20.43
C ASP A 204 -12.06 -5.18 -19.08
N ALA A 205 -12.49 -4.04 -18.54
CA ALA A 205 -13.12 -3.97 -17.23
C ALA A 205 -14.40 -4.81 -17.12
N GLN A 206 -15.22 -4.84 -18.17
CA GLN A 206 -16.44 -5.62 -18.17
C GLN A 206 -16.11 -7.11 -18.16
N THR A 207 -15.12 -7.54 -18.93
CA THR A 207 -14.63 -8.93 -18.88
C THR A 207 -14.10 -9.33 -17.53
N ALA A 208 -13.30 -8.48 -16.89
CA ALA A 208 -12.78 -8.74 -15.56
C ALA A 208 -13.88 -8.91 -14.50
N MET A 209 -14.98 -8.16 -14.65
CA MET A 209 -16.17 -8.29 -13.81
C MET A 209 -16.99 -9.54 -14.16
N ASP A 210 -17.26 -9.77 -15.45
CA ASP A 210 -18.06 -10.87 -15.98
C ASP A 210 -17.47 -12.25 -15.62
N LEU A 211 -16.14 -12.34 -15.60
CA LEU A 211 -15.37 -13.52 -15.16
C LEU A 211 -15.11 -13.55 -13.64
N GLU A 212 -15.53 -12.53 -12.90
CA GLU A 212 -15.34 -12.42 -11.45
C GLU A 212 -13.88 -12.63 -11.03
N LEU A 213 -12.95 -11.96 -11.74
CA LEU A 213 -11.50 -12.17 -11.54
C LEU A 213 -11.05 -11.72 -10.15
N VAL A 214 -11.58 -10.60 -9.68
CA VAL A 214 -11.11 -9.92 -8.46
C VAL A 214 -12.27 -9.45 -7.57
N SER A 215 -13.40 -9.09 -8.18
CA SER A 215 -14.61 -8.65 -7.50
C SER A 215 -15.81 -9.45 -7.97
N ASN A 216 -16.62 -9.91 -7.03
CA ASN A 216 -17.88 -10.59 -7.31
C ASN A 216 -19.05 -9.58 -7.40
N HIS A 217 -19.97 -9.78 -8.36
CA HIS A 217 -21.15 -8.94 -8.55
C HIS A 217 -22.17 -8.97 -7.39
N LEU A 218 -22.35 -10.11 -6.71
CA LEU A 218 -23.40 -10.27 -5.70
C LEU A 218 -22.99 -9.77 -4.32
N THR A 219 -21.78 -10.14 -3.87
CA THR A 219 -21.37 -9.98 -2.47
C THR A 219 -20.29 -8.92 -2.29
N ARG A 220 -19.67 -8.43 -3.38
CA ARG A 220 -18.43 -7.64 -3.37
C ARG A 220 -17.31 -8.26 -2.51
N LYS A 221 -17.42 -9.53 -2.15
CA LYS A 221 -16.40 -10.26 -1.38
C LYS A 221 -15.39 -10.86 -2.35
N THR A 222 -14.14 -10.83 -1.94
CA THR A 222 -13.01 -11.39 -2.72
C THR A 222 -12.92 -12.91 -2.60
N ALA A 223 -13.55 -13.53 -1.61
CA ALA A 223 -13.49 -14.97 -1.40
C ALA A 223 -14.02 -15.78 -2.59
N ASP A 224 -15.14 -15.34 -3.18
CA ASP A 224 -15.84 -16.03 -4.27
C ASP A 224 -15.40 -15.55 -5.67
N THR A 225 -14.10 -15.30 -5.85
CA THR A 225 -13.50 -14.79 -7.10
C THR A 225 -12.31 -15.65 -7.51
N LEU A 226 -11.84 -15.53 -8.76
CA LEU A 226 -10.62 -16.23 -9.19
C LEU A 226 -9.42 -15.87 -8.31
N PHE A 227 -9.30 -14.59 -7.95
CA PHE A 227 -8.30 -14.10 -7.00
C PHE A 227 -8.42 -14.81 -5.65
N GLY A 228 -9.61 -14.90 -5.05
CA GLY A 228 -9.82 -15.61 -3.79
C GLY A 228 -9.48 -17.09 -3.87
N THR A 229 -9.77 -17.74 -5.00
CA THR A 229 -9.47 -19.16 -5.22
C THR A 229 -7.96 -19.44 -5.32
N LEU A 230 -7.22 -18.57 -6.01
CA LEU A 230 -5.79 -18.74 -6.28
C LEU A 230 -4.87 -18.12 -5.22
N ASN A 231 -5.35 -17.12 -4.48
CA ASN A 231 -4.52 -16.39 -3.54
C ASN A 231 -4.16 -17.24 -2.31
N ARG A 232 -2.96 -17.82 -2.36
CA ARG A 232 -2.28 -18.51 -1.26
C ARG A 232 -1.00 -17.78 -0.81
N CYS A 233 -0.86 -16.51 -1.22
CA CYS A 233 0.25 -15.65 -0.82
C CYS A 233 0.12 -15.32 0.68
N TYR A 234 1.24 -15.28 1.40
CA TYR A 234 1.25 -14.83 2.79
C TYR A 234 1.49 -13.32 2.91
N THR A 235 2.25 -12.76 1.99
CA THR A 235 2.65 -11.35 2.02
C THR A 235 1.66 -10.48 1.24
N PRO A 236 1.43 -9.22 1.66
CA PRO A 236 0.63 -8.27 0.89
C PRO A 236 1.19 -8.05 -0.53
N MET A 237 2.52 -8.09 -0.66
CA MET A 237 3.26 -7.88 -1.90
C MET A 237 2.95 -8.97 -2.94
N GLY A 238 3.01 -10.24 -2.52
CA GLY A 238 2.64 -11.38 -3.36
C GLY A 238 1.17 -11.34 -3.78
N ALA A 239 0.28 -10.99 -2.84
CA ALA A 239 -1.15 -10.84 -3.14
C ALA A 239 -1.43 -9.71 -4.16
N ARG A 240 -0.74 -8.57 -4.07
CA ARG A 240 -0.82 -7.49 -5.06
C ARG A 240 -0.33 -7.93 -6.43
N LEU A 241 0.79 -8.65 -6.47
CA LEU A 241 1.34 -9.18 -7.72
C LEU A 241 0.38 -10.17 -8.38
N LEU A 242 -0.23 -11.08 -7.61
CA LEU A 242 -1.24 -12.00 -8.13
C LEU A 242 -2.43 -11.25 -8.72
N ARG A 243 -2.95 -10.23 -8.00
CA ARG A 243 -4.04 -9.39 -8.49
C ARG A 243 -3.68 -8.71 -9.80
N SER A 244 -2.47 -8.16 -9.90
CA SER A 244 -1.97 -7.51 -11.12
C SER A 244 -1.92 -8.50 -12.28
N ASN A 245 -1.33 -9.68 -12.07
CA ASN A 245 -1.20 -10.71 -13.12
C ASN A 245 -2.56 -11.25 -13.57
N LEU A 246 -3.59 -11.25 -12.71
CA LEU A 246 -4.95 -11.66 -13.11
C LEU A 246 -5.63 -10.64 -14.03
N LEU A 247 -5.39 -9.35 -13.80
CA LEU A 247 -5.96 -8.27 -14.60
C LEU A 247 -5.12 -7.98 -15.87
N GLN A 248 -3.84 -8.35 -15.85
CA GLN A 248 -2.91 -8.31 -16.97
C GLN A 248 -2.16 -9.64 -17.09
N PRO A 249 -2.81 -10.69 -17.62
CA PRO A 249 -2.16 -11.98 -17.84
C PRO A 249 -0.98 -11.84 -18.80
N ILE A 250 0.06 -12.64 -18.63
CA ILE A 250 1.27 -12.54 -19.46
C ILE A 250 0.96 -13.03 -20.86
N ASN A 251 1.44 -12.32 -21.87
CA ASN A 251 1.36 -12.70 -23.28
C ASN A 251 2.78 -12.91 -23.86
N ASP A 252 3.57 -13.72 -23.18
CA ASP A 252 4.94 -14.07 -23.53
C ASP A 252 5.18 -15.53 -23.12
N GLN A 253 5.45 -16.38 -24.12
CA GLN A 253 5.62 -17.82 -23.93
C GLN A 253 6.80 -18.15 -23.02
N GLU A 254 7.94 -17.49 -23.22
CA GLU A 254 9.16 -17.80 -22.49
C GLU A 254 9.01 -17.45 -20.99
N VAL A 255 8.33 -16.34 -20.70
CA VAL A 255 8.04 -15.95 -19.31
C VAL A 255 7.07 -16.93 -18.64
N ILE A 256 6.05 -17.38 -19.37
CA ILE A 256 5.07 -18.37 -18.87
C ILE A 256 5.77 -19.71 -18.57
N GLU A 257 6.57 -20.21 -19.51
CA GLU A 257 7.32 -21.47 -19.38
C GLU A 257 8.28 -21.44 -18.18
N ARG A 258 9.07 -20.36 -18.05
CA ARG A 258 9.98 -20.19 -16.90
C ARG A 258 9.24 -20.19 -15.55
N ARG A 259 8.03 -19.63 -15.49
CA ARG A 259 7.19 -19.67 -14.27
C ARG A 259 6.70 -21.09 -13.98
N LEU A 260 6.26 -21.79 -15.01
CA LEU A 260 5.80 -23.17 -14.89
C LEU A 260 6.92 -24.11 -14.46
N ASP A 261 8.14 -23.95 -14.98
CA ASP A 261 9.31 -24.72 -14.57
C ASP A 261 9.61 -24.53 -13.08
N ALA A 262 9.58 -23.28 -12.59
CA ALA A 262 9.77 -22.97 -11.18
C ALA A 262 8.67 -23.58 -10.30
N ILE A 263 7.41 -23.48 -10.73
CA ILE A 263 6.27 -24.06 -10.01
C ILE A 263 6.35 -25.59 -9.98
N HIS A 264 6.73 -26.20 -11.10
CA HIS A 264 6.88 -27.64 -11.26
C HIS A 264 7.99 -28.16 -10.34
N GLU A 265 9.14 -27.49 -10.29
CA GLU A 265 10.23 -27.83 -9.36
C GLU A 265 9.77 -27.78 -7.90
N LEU A 266 9.03 -26.75 -7.50
CA LEU A 266 8.52 -26.61 -6.12
C LEU A 266 7.38 -27.60 -5.78
N ALA A 267 6.59 -28.01 -6.77
CA ALA A 267 5.42 -28.85 -6.58
C ALA A 267 5.70 -30.37 -6.67
N ARG A 268 6.88 -30.79 -7.14
CA ARG A 268 7.24 -32.21 -7.33
C ARG A 268 8.55 -32.60 -6.63
N GLY A 269 8.65 -33.89 -6.29
CA GLY A 269 9.85 -34.46 -5.66
C GLY A 269 9.94 -34.16 -4.15
N SER A 270 10.69 -34.97 -3.41
CA SER A 270 10.86 -34.79 -1.96
C SER A 270 11.57 -33.48 -1.63
N VAL A 271 12.60 -33.13 -2.41
CA VAL A 271 13.39 -31.91 -2.23
C VAL A 271 12.54 -30.67 -2.51
N GLY A 272 11.85 -30.61 -3.66
CA GLY A 272 10.99 -29.48 -4.01
C GLY A 272 9.88 -29.21 -3.00
N LEU A 273 9.24 -30.28 -2.49
CA LEU A 273 8.21 -30.16 -1.45
C LEU A 273 8.76 -29.69 -0.10
N GLU A 274 9.98 -30.09 0.26
CA GLU A 274 10.66 -29.58 1.45
C GLU A 274 11.01 -28.10 1.29
N THR A 275 11.61 -27.71 0.16
CA THR A 275 11.87 -26.31 -0.19
C THR A 275 10.58 -25.49 -0.13
N LEU A 276 9.48 -25.96 -0.74
CA LEU A 276 8.19 -25.28 -0.71
C LEU A 276 7.68 -25.07 0.73
N ARG A 277 7.79 -26.08 1.60
CA ARG A 277 7.41 -25.95 3.01
C ARG A 277 8.27 -24.90 3.72
N SER A 278 9.59 -24.99 3.58
CA SER A 278 10.52 -24.03 4.17
C SER A 278 10.29 -22.60 3.70
N LEU A 279 10.06 -22.39 2.39
CA LEU A 279 9.70 -21.09 1.84
C LEU A 279 8.41 -20.55 2.49
N ARG A 280 7.37 -21.38 2.57
CA ARG A 280 6.07 -20.99 3.12
C ARG A 280 6.10 -20.69 4.61
N ASP A 281 6.86 -21.45 5.39
CA ASP A 281 7.02 -21.21 6.83
C ASP A 281 7.72 -19.86 7.09
N ASN A 282 8.77 -19.57 6.33
CA ASN A 282 9.48 -18.29 6.38
C ASN A 282 8.60 -17.11 5.92
N LEU A 283 7.84 -17.27 4.83
CA LEU A 283 6.89 -16.27 4.35
C LEU A 283 5.74 -16.04 5.35
N HIS A 284 5.28 -17.10 6.04
CA HIS A 284 4.26 -16.97 7.08
C HIS A 284 4.74 -16.14 8.27
N ALA A 285 6.02 -16.23 8.64
CA ALA A 285 6.62 -15.44 9.71
C ALA A 285 6.55 -13.93 9.43
N ILE A 286 6.51 -13.52 8.16
CA ILE A 286 6.48 -12.12 7.72
C ILE A 286 5.14 -11.71 7.09
N LYS A 287 4.05 -12.49 7.28
CA LYS A 287 2.73 -12.21 6.70
C LYS A 287 2.14 -10.81 7.02
N HIS A 288 2.61 -10.18 8.09
CA HIS A 288 2.18 -8.85 8.53
C HIS A 288 3.10 -7.72 8.05
N ILE A 289 4.24 -8.08 7.46
CA ILE A 289 5.26 -7.14 7.02
C ILE A 289 5.01 -6.82 5.55
N ASP A 290 4.92 -5.54 5.24
CA ASP A 290 4.85 -5.03 3.88
C ASP A 290 6.08 -4.18 3.61
N LEU A 291 7.10 -4.79 3.00
CA LEU A 291 8.41 -4.16 2.82
C LEU A 291 8.31 -2.88 1.97
N ASP A 292 7.42 -2.83 0.97
CA ASP A 292 7.20 -1.63 0.14
C ASP A 292 6.68 -0.46 0.98
N ASN A 293 5.73 -0.74 1.87
CA ASN A 293 5.11 0.26 2.75
C ASN A 293 6.10 0.71 3.84
N ILE A 294 6.93 -0.19 4.36
CA ILE A 294 8.01 0.17 5.30
C ILE A 294 9.01 1.11 4.61
N LEU A 295 9.47 0.75 3.40
CA LEU A 295 10.41 1.58 2.64
C LEU A 295 9.83 2.95 2.31
N ALA A 296 8.56 3.03 1.93
CA ALA A 296 7.88 4.30 1.69
C ALA A 296 7.81 5.16 2.96
N GLN A 297 7.45 4.57 4.10
CA GLN A 297 7.34 5.30 5.37
C GLN A 297 8.70 5.78 5.89
N VAL A 298 9.75 4.97 5.72
CA VAL A 298 11.13 5.33 6.06
C VAL A 298 11.67 6.39 5.08
N GLY A 299 11.32 6.27 3.80
CA GLY A 299 11.69 7.18 2.72
C GLY A 299 10.93 8.52 2.69
N ASP A 300 9.93 8.73 3.54
CA ASP A 300 9.27 10.03 3.79
C ASP A 300 10.14 10.99 4.64
N LEU A 301 11.46 10.95 4.42
CA LEU A 301 12.46 11.79 5.08
C LEU A 301 12.52 13.17 4.43
N SER A 302 11.65 14.11 4.83
CA SER A 302 11.83 15.59 4.76
C SER A 302 10.52 16.30 5.15
N VAL A 303 10.39 17.38 5.94
CA VAL A 303 11.23 18.41 6.61
C VAL A 303 10.36 18.98 7.78
N PRO A 304 10.89 19.78 8.74
CA PRO A 304 10.11 20.27 9.89
C PRO A 304 8.95 21.14 9.41
N LEU A 305 7.76 20.93 9.97
CA LEU A 305 6.76 21.99 9.98
C LEU A 305 7.41 23.15 10.74
N ALA A 306 7.84 24.18 10.01
CA ALA A 306 8.09 25.47 10.61
C ALA A 306 6.85 25.81 11.46
N GLU A 307 7.07 26.07 12.73
CA GLU A 307 6.03 26.37 13.71
C GLU A 307 5.14 27.51 13.18
N GLY A 308 3.96 27.15 12.69
CA GLY A 308 3.16 28.11 11.95
C GLY A 308 1.80 27.60 11.54
N LYS A 309 0.94 27.39 12.54
CA LYS A 309 -0.53 27.40 12.46
C LYS A 309 -1.17 26.69 11.26
N LEU A 310 -1.81 25.54 11.51
CA LEU A 310 -3.27 25.44 11.41
C LEU A 310 -3.77 24.08 11.89
N SER A 311 -4.78 24.17 12.73
CA SER A 311 -5.39 23.10 13.49
C SER A 311 -6.29 22.25 12.60
N GLN A 312 -5.94 20.98 12.41
CA GLN A 312 -6.88 19.86 12.56
C GLN A 312 -6.09 18.58 12.82
N GLU A 313 -6.10 18.20 14.10
CA GLU A 313 -5.59 16.97 14.63
C GLU A 313 -6.38 15.80 14.03
N VAL A 314 -5.75 14.99 13.17
CA VAL A 314 -5.81 13.51 13.12
C VAL A 314 -4.96 13.00 11.93
N SER A 315 -4.00 12.13 12.25
CA SER A 315 -3.38 11.08 11.40
C SER A 315 -2.03 11.25 10.67
N PHE A 316 -1.38 12.41 10.61
CA PHE A 316 0.04 12.46 10.13
C PHE A 316 1.07 12.67 11.25
N LYS A 317 0.70 13.33 12.37
CA LYS A 317 1.57 13.42 13.56
C LYS A 317 1.87 12.05 14.21
N ALA A 318 0.99 11.06 14.05
CA ALA A 318 1.19 9.71 14.59
C ALA A 318 2.24 8.89 13.80
N LYS A 319 2.61 9.29 12.57
CA LYS A 319 3.61 8.60 11.73
C LYS A 319 5.07 9.01 12.03
N ARG A 320 5.28 9.98 12.93
CA ARG A 320 6.62 10.49 13.30
C ARG A 320 6.98 10.18 14.76
N ASP A 321 6.18 9.37 15.45
CA ASP A 321 6.51 8.93 16.80
C ASP A 321 7.71 7.96 16.70
N PRO A 322 8.84 8.20 17.39
CA PRO A 322 10.01 7.31 17.35
C PRO A 322 9.67 5.85 17.57
N GLU A 323 8.62 5.53 18.34
CA GLU A 323 8.10 4.16 18.48
C GLU A 323 7.69 3.50 17.19
N THR A 324 6.90 4.23 16.41
CA THR A 324 6.40 3.71 15.14
C THR A 324 7.58 3.49 14.20
N ARG A 325 8.58 4.39 14.21
CA ARG A 325 9.81 4.27 13.42
C ARG A 325 10.68 3.10 13.87
N ILE A 326 10.89 2.90 15.16
CA ILE A 326 11.64 1.75 15.67
C ILE A 326 10.91 0.45 15.35
N GLY A 327 9.57 0.43 15.49
CA GLY A 327 8.76 -0.72 15.10
C GLY A 327 8.94 -1.07 13.61
N LEU A 328 8.96 -0.07 12.73
CA LEU A 328 9.24 -0.26 11.30
C LEU A 328 10.65 -0.77 11.04
N LEU A 329 11.68 -0.21 11.70
CA LEU A 329 13.06 -0.66 11.56
C LEU A 329 13.28 -2.09 12.10
N SER A 330 12.58 -2.46 13.17
CA SER A 330 12.57 -3.82 13.71
C SER A 330 11.90 -4.80 12.73
N GLN A 331 10.76 -4.42 12.14
CA GLN A 331 10.12 -5.20 11.07
C GLN A 331 11.01 -5.32 9.84
N LEU A 332 11.74 -4.26 9.48
CA LEU A 332 12.73 -4.30 8.40
C LEU A 332 13.86 -5.29 8.71
N ASN A 333 14.38 -5.29 9.94
CA ASN A 333 15.39 -6.28 10.36
C ASN A 333 14.88 -7.72 10.24
N GLN A 334 13.65 -7.97 10.71
CA GLN A 334 13.00 -9.28 10.59
C GLN A 334 12.82 -9.68 9.12
N ALA A 335 12.41 -8.75 8.25
CA ALA A 335 12.30 -8.99 6.82
C ALA A 335 13.66 -9.41 6.23
N ILE A 336 14.73 -8.66 6.51
CA ILE A 336 16.07 -8.94 5.98
C ILE A 336 16.61 -10.29 6.46
N GLN A 337 16.34 -10.66 7.71
CA GLN A 337 16.68 -12.01 8.21
C GLN A 337 15.98 -13.09 7.36
N VAL A 338 14.69 -12.92 7.08
CA VAL A 338 13.95 -13.89 6.26
C VAL A 338 14.46 -13.91 4.82
N LEU A 339 14.83 -12.75 4.24
CA LEU A 339 15.44 -12.71 2.89
C LEU A 339 16.71 -13.58 2.83
N SER A 340 17.55 -13.55 3.87
CA SER A 340 18.74 -14.41 3.92
C SER A 340 18.40 -15.91 3.99
N THR A 341 17.41 -16.30 4.80
CA THR A 341 16.97 -17.70 4.88
C THR A 341 16.35 -18.18 3.58
N LEU A 342 15.53 -17.34 2.92
CA LEU A 342 14.89 -17.67 1.65
C LEU A 342 15.93 -17.88 0.53
N ARG A 343 17.01 -17.07 0.52
CA ARG A 343 18.13 -17.26 -0.39
C ARG A 343 18.75 -18.65 -0.23
N ASP A 344 19.03 -19.05 1.01
CA ASP A 344 19.64 -20.36 1.30
C ASP A 344 18.72 -21.51 0.87
N CYS A 345 17.40 -21.38 1.07
CA CYS A 345 16.42 -22.36 0.59
C CYS A 345 16.39 -22.51 -0.94
N LEU A 346 16.72 -21.45 -1.69
CA LEU A 346 16.70 -21.42 -3.15
C LEU A 346 18.08 -21.66 -3.78
N ALA A 347 19.14 -21.85 -2.98
CA ALA A 347 20.51 -21.97 -3.48
C ALA A 347 20.71 -23.22 -4.36
N ASP A 348 20.05 -24.32 -4.02
CA ASP A 348 20.16 -25.60 -4.73
C ASP A 348 19.12 -25.78 -5.85
N SER A 349 18.34 -24.73 -6.16
CA SER A 349 17.30 -24.78 -7.18
C SER A 349 17.87 -24.90 -8.60
N GLN A 350 17.16 -25.59 -9.48
CA GLN A 350 17.59 -25.84 -10.87
C GLN A 350 16.94 -24.87 -11.87
N SER A 351 15.74 -24.38 -11.57
CA SER A 351 15.01 -23.46 -12.43
C SER A 351 15.76 -22.13 -12.57
N PRO A 352 15.93 -21.61 -13.80
CA PRO A 352 16.62 -20.34 -14.02
C PRO A 352 15.92 -19.18 -13.32
N LEU A 353 14.58 -19.24 -13.20
CA LEU A 353 13.81 -18.22 -12.50
C LEU A 353 14.12 -18.22 -11.00
N LEU A 354 14.14 -19.39 -10.35
CA LEU A 354 14.45 -19.50 -8.91
C LEU A 354 15.90 -19.08 -8.60
N GLN A 355 16.85 -19.46 -9.46
CA GLN A 355 18.25 -19.03 -9.33
C GLN A 355 18.38 -17.51 -9.47
N SER A 356 17.70 -16.91 -10.46
CA SER A 356 17.69 -15.44 -10.62
C SER A 356 17.10 -14.72 -9.40
N LEU A 357 16.05 -15.28 -8.80
CA LEU A 357 15.42 -14.74 -7.59
C LEU A 357 16.36 -14.86 -6.37
N SER A 358 17.06 -15.99 -6.22
CA SER A 358 18.07 -16.17 -5.16
C SER A 358 19.22 -15.15 -5.28
N LEU A 359 19.68 -14.86 -6.50
CA LEU A 359 20.68 -13.83 -6.76
C LEU A 359 20.17 -12.43 -6.41
N ARG A 360 18.93 -12.08 -6.79
CA ARG A 360 18.31 -10.79 -6.43
C ARG A 360 18.15 -10.59 -4.92
N LEU A 361 17.94 -11.67 -4.16
CA LEU A 361 17.93 -11.62 -2.69
C LEU A 361 19.33 -11.36 -2.09
N THR A 362 20.41 -11.57 -2.86
CA THR A 362 21.82 -11.47 -2.42
C THR A 362 22.39 -10.05 -2.55
N SER A 363 21.54 -9.01 -2.48
CA SER A 363 22.02 -7.64 -2.66
C SER A 363 23.00 -7.22 -1.55
N SER A 364 24.16 -6.69 -1.96
CA SER A 364 25.30 -6.32 -1.10
C SER A 364 24.94 -5.31 0.00
N GLY A 365 23.91 -4.49 -0.21
CA GLY A 365 23.44 -3.51 0.77
C GLY A 365 22.69 -4.10 1.97
N SER A 366 22.06 -5.29 1.82
CA SER A 366 21.21 -5.86 2.86
C SER A 366 21.99 -6.32 4.10
N ALA A 367 23.20 -6.85 3.91
CA ALA A 367 24.05 -7.34 5.01
C ALA A 367 24.62 -6.20 5.86
N GLU A 368 25.11 -5.13 5.21
CA GLU A 368 25.62 -3.93 5.90
C GLU A 368 24.50 -3.22 6.67
N LEU A 369 23.32 -3.10 6.06
CA LEU A 369 22.15 -2.51 6.70
C LEU A 369 21.68 -3.34 7.90
N ARG A 370 21.67 -4.68 7.79
CA ARG A 370 21.39 -5.57 8.92
C ARG A 370 22.42 -5.42 10.04
N ARG A 371 23.71 -5.35 9.72
CA ARG A 371 24.77 -5.15 10.70
C ARG A 371 24.54 -3.87 11.50
N ARG A 372 24.25 -2.76 10.82
CA ARG A 372 23.93 -1.47 11.47
C ARG A 372 22.64 -1.51 12.30
N LEU A 373 21.59 -2.19 11.82
CA LEU A 373 20.36 -2.37 12.59
C LEU A 373 20.64 -3.14 13.88
N LEU A 374 21.42 -4.23 13.81
CA LEU A 374 21.80 -5.04 14.97
C LEU A 374 22.73 -4.30 15.93
N GLU A 375 23.62 -3.43 15.45
CA GLU A 375 24.49 -2.62 16.33
C GLU A 375 23.69 -1.54 17.07
N THR A 376 22.60 -1.04 16.48
CA THR A 376 21.90 0.14 16.99
C THR A 376 20.62 -0.20 17.79
N LEU A 377 19.86 -1.21 17.37
CA LEU A 377 18.53 -1.52 17.94
C LEU A 377 18.56 -2.79 18.80
N GLU A 378 17.81 -2.77 19.90
CA GLU A 378 17.60 -3.95 20.75
C GLU A 378 16.59 -4.93 20.11
N ASP A 379 16.79 -6.24 20.28
CA ASP A 379 15.97 -7.29 19.64
C ASP A 379 14.56 -7.46 20.26
N GLN A 380 14.14 -6.57 21.16
CA GLN A 380 12.88 -6.70 21.85
C GLN A 380 11.70 -6.32 20.94
N PRO A 381 10.74 -7.23 20.69
CA PRO A 381 9.55 -6.88 19.93
C PRO A 381 8.76 -5.82 20.71
N ILE A 382 8.61 -4.63 20.14
CA ILE A 382 7.75 -3.56 20.68
C ILE A 382 6.30 -4.02 20.50
N SER A 383 5.86 -4.93 21.36
CA SER A 383 4.47 -5.34 21.46
C SER A 383 3.62 -4.14 21.86
N ALA A 384 2.34 -4.17 21.49
CA ALA A 384 1.31 -3.18 21.76
C ALA A 384 0.96 -3.07 23.27
N SER A 385 1.98 -2.95 24.12
CA SER A 385 1.85 -2.66 25.53
C SER A 385 1.28 -1.25 25.70
N ARG A 386 0.46 -1.05 26.73
CA ARG A 386 -0.13 0.25 27.05
C ARG A 386 0.37 0.71 28.42
N GLY A 387 0.61 2.02 28.55
CA GLY A 387 1.00 2.63 29.82
C GLY A 387 2.51 2.63 30.05
N LEU A 388 2.92 2.45 31.30
CA LEU A 388 4.31 2.66 31.75
C LEU A 388 5.31 1.69 31.11
N VAL A 389 4.89 0.45 30.81
CA VAL A 389 5.75 -0.56 30.19
C VAL A 389 6.08 -0.17 28.75
N ALA A 390 5.10 0.30 27.99
CA ALA A 390 5.31 0.85 26.67
C ALA A 390 6.31 2.02 26.70
N ARG A 391 6.19 2.91 27.70
CA ARG A 391 7.14 4.02 27.89
C ARG A 391 8.54 3.58 28.30
N GLY A 392 8.66 2.52 29.10
CA GLY A 392 9.96 1.90 29.36
C GLY A 392 10.59 1.38 28.07
N MET A 393 9.84 0.61 27.29
CA MET A 393 10.34 0.08 26.02
C MET A 393 10.75 1.18 25.04
N ARG A 394 10.04 2.32 25.01
CA ARG A 394 10.40 3.52 24.22
C ARG A 394 11.81 4.03 24.52
N LEU A 395 12.08 4.27 25.79
CA LEU A 395 13.30 4.94 26.23
C LEU A 395 14.53 4.05 26.08
N PHE A 396 14.35 2.73 26.09
CA PHE A 396 15.41 1.72 26.03
C PHE A 396 15.46 0.95 24.69
N ALA A 397 14.89 1.50 23.63
CA ALA A 397 14.81 0.81 22.35
C ALA A 397 16.16 0.73 21.58
N ILE A 398 17.00 1.74 21.74
CA ILE A 398 18.37 1.78 21.20
C ILE A 398 19.30 1.04 22.16
N LYS A 399 20.25 0.25 21.64
CA LYS A 399 21.25 -0.45 22.46
C LYS A 399 22.06 0.50 23.34
N LYS A 400 22.62 -0.04 24.42
CA LYS A 400 23.62 0.68 25.24
C LYS A 400 24.90 0.85 24.42
N ASP A 401 25.69 1.86 24.75
CA ASP A 401 27.00 2.18 24.15
C ASP A 401 26.93 2.72 22.70
N VAL A 402 25.73 2.97 22.15
CA VAL A 402 25.54 3.64 20.85
C VAL A 402 25.85 5.14 20.96
N ASP A 403 25.38 5.76 22.04
CA ASP A 403 25.59 7.18 22.32
C ASP A 403 25.73 7.41 23.83
N SER A 404 26.84 8.02 24.24
CA SER A 404 27.15 8.24 25.66
C SER A 404 26.17 9.20 26.34
N LEU A 405 25.63 10.18 25.62
CA LEU A 405 24.68 11.15 26.18
C LEU A 405 23.32 10.49 26.41
N LEU A 406 22.89 9.62 25.49
CA LEU A 406 21.69 8.80 25.64
C LEU A 406 21.75 7.94 26.91
N ASP A 407 22.89 7.30 27.15
CA ASP A 407 23.07 6.44 28.32
C ASP A 407 23.09 7.24 29.63
N VAL A 408 23.72 8.42 29.64
CA VAL A 408 23.65 9.34 30.78
C VAL A 408 22.22 9.78 31.06
N ALA A 409 21.47 10.18 30.04
CA ALA A 409 20.06 10.60 30.19
C ALA A 409 19.17 9.45 30.70
N ARG A 410 19.42 8.22 30.22
CA ARG A 410 18.75 6.99 30.70
C ARG A 410 19.06 6.71 32.17
N THR A 411 20.31 6.87 32.60
CA THR A 411 20.68 6.73 34.02
C THR A 411 19.97 7.75 34.89
N VAL A 412 19.93 9.03 34.47
CA VAL A 412 19.18 10.06 35.20
C VAL A 412 17.69 9.71 35.29
N TYR A 413 17.10 9.17 34.22
CA TYR A 413 15.72 8.70 34.22
C TYR A 413 15.49 7.53 35.18
N THR A 414 16.35 6.50 35.18
CA THR A 414 16.22 5.36 36.09
C THR A 414 16.41 5.76 37.54
N ASP A 415 17.36 6.65 37.81
CA ASP A 415 17.64 7.14 39.17
C ASP A 415 16.48 7.99 39.68
N THR A 416 15.99 8.95 38.90
CA THR A 416 14.84 9.77 39.28
C THR A 416 13.60 8.92 39.53
N ARG A 417 13.42 7.83 38.75
CA ARG A 417 12.32 6.89 38.95
C ARG A 417 12.50 6.06 40.23
N ARG A 418 13.72 5.65 40.56
CA ARG A 418 14.04 4.99 41.83
C ARG A 418 13.74 5.92 43.00
N ASP A 419 14.20 7.17 42.93
CA ASP A 419 13.98 8.19 43.97
C ASP A 419 12.47 8.40 44.23
N ILE A 420 11.63 8.42 43.18
CA ILE A 420 10.16 8.52 43.32
C ILE A 420 9.57 7.32 44.08
N ASN A 421 10.07 6.11 43.81
CA ASN A 421 9.61 4.91 44.51
C ASN A 421 10.08 4.90 45.98
N GLU A 422 11.31 5.33 46.24
CA GLU A 422 11.85 5.48 47.59
C GLU A 422 11.08 6.52 48.40
N MET A 423 10.70 7.65 47.78
CA MET A 423 9.82 8.65 48.39
C MET A 423 8.44 8.06 48.77
N ALA A 424 7.87 7.18 47.94
CA ALA A 424 6.60 6.52 48.25
C ALA A 424 6.72 5.63 49.50
N VAL A 425 7.81 4.86 49.60
CA VAL A 425 8.10 4.01 50.76
C VAL A 425 8.36 4.84 52.01
N ALA A 426 9.12 5.93 51.89
CA ALA A 426 9.41 6.84 53.00
C ALA A 426 8.13 7.45 53.58
N ILE A 427 7.23 7.96 52.72
CA ILE A 427 5.92 8.48 53.15
C ILE A 427 5.09 7.38 53.81
N GLY A 428 5.11 6.16 53.26
CA GLY A 428 4.42 5.03 53.86
C GLY A 428 4.93 4.66 55.25
N SER A 429 6.24 4.75 55.47
CA SER A 429 6.86 4.50 56.79
C SER A 429 6.58 5.60 57.82
N LEU A 430 6.54 6.87 57.39
CA LEU A 430 6.39 8.02 58.28
C LEU A 430 4.97 8.13 58.84
N GLU A 431 3.98 7.83 58.01
CA GLU A 431 2.55 7.95 58.33
C GLU A 431 1.90 6.59 58.63
N SER A 432 2.64 5.48 58.54
CA SER A 432 2.14 4.09 58.64
C SER A 432 1.00 3.77 57.65
N ILE A 433 1.12 4.27 56.41
CA ILE A 433 0.12 4.12 55.35
C ILE A 433 0.70 3.32 54.18
N ASP A 434 -0.07 2.39 53.61
CA ASP A 434 0.28 1.69 52.38
C ASP A 434 0.20 2.66 51.18
N CYS A 435 1.35 3.16 50.73
CA CYS A 435 1.49 4.21 49.72
C CYS A 435 2.28 3.73 48.49
N ASP A 436 1.66 3.77 47.32
CA ASP A 436 2.27 3.39 46.04
C ASP A 436 2.48 4.60 45.11
N ALA A 437 3.52 4.58 44.29
CA ALA A 437 3.68 5.52 43.18
C ALA A 437 3.00 5.00 41.91
N ILE A 438 2.09 5.78 41.33
CA ILE A 438 1.40 5.47 40.07
C ILE A 438 1.62 6.56 39.04
N HIS A 439 1.94 6.14 37.83
CA HIS A 439 2.03 7.03 36.69
C HIS A 439 0.66 7.30 36.06
N THR A 440 0.26 8.58 36.03
CA THR A 440 -0.97 9.08 35.40
C THR A 440 -0.63 9.88 34.13
N LYS A 441 -1.64 10.36 33.38
CA LYS A 441 -1.41 11.26 32.23
C LYS A 441 -0.65 12.54 32.61
N ALA A 442 -0.78 12.98 33.86
CA ALA A 442 -0.11 14.16 34.39
C ALA A 442 1.24 13.85 35.06
N GLY A 443 1.78 12.63 34.94
CA GLY A 443 3.01 12.19 35.62
C GLY A 443 2.73 11.31 36.84
N PHE A 444 3.75 11.06 37.66
CA PHE A 444 3.62 10.25 38.87
C PHE A 444 2.78 10.95 39.93
N ARG A 445 1.93 10.18 40.60
CA ARG A 445 1.15 10.56 41.79
C ARG A 445 1.25 9.44 42.81
N PHE A 446 1.17 9.79 44.08
CA PHE A 446 1.06 8.82 45.15
C PHE A 446 -0.38 8.36 45.30
N ARG A 447 -0.58 7.06 45.54
CA ARG A 447 -1.87 6.39 45.71
C ARG A 447 -1.94 5.81 47.11
N ILE A 448 -3.00 6.17 47.84
CA ILE A 448 -3.39 5.57 49.12
C ILE A 448 -4.78 4.94 48.97
N LYS A 449 -5.04 3.80 49.64
CA LYS A 449 -6.38 3.22 49.75
C LYS A 449 -7.23 4.05 50.70
N ARG A 450 -8.49 4.31 50.33
CA ARG A 450 -9.37 5.18 51.13
C ARG A 450 -9.65 4.67 52.55
N GLN A 451 -9.54 3.35 52.76
CA GLN A 451 -9.72 2.72 54.07
C GLN A 451 -8.55 2.98 55.02
N ASP A 452 -7.35 3.16 54.46
CA ASP A 452 -6.09 3.34 55.20
C ASP A 452 -5.71 4.82 55.31
N ALA A 453 -6.57 5.73 54.83
CA ALA A 453 -6.31 7.16 54.82
C ALA A 453 -6.75 7.81 56.16
N PRO A 454 -5.89 8.60 56.83
CA PRO A 454 -6.24 9.29 58.05
C PRO A 454 -7.33 10.36 57.83
N ALA A 455 -8.09 10.68 58.88
CA ALA A 455 -9.21 11.63 58.82
C ALA A 455 -8.78 13.05 58.40
N ALA A 456 -7.56 13.45 58.75
CA ALA A 456 -6.91 14.67 58.29
C ALA A 456 -5.62 14.30 57.55
N LEU A 457 -5.57 14.60 56.25
CA LEU A 457 -4.36 14.39 55.45
C LEU A 457 -3.33 15.49 55.77
N PRO A 458 -2.02 15.16 55.82
CA PRO A 458 -0.95 16.13 55.99
C PRO A 458 -1.03 17.31 55.03
N ARG A 459 -0.63 18.50 55.48
CA ARG A 459 -0.60 19.73 54.65
C ARG A 459 0.42 19.64 53.50
N SER A 460 1.36 18.70 53.56
CA SER A 460 2.33 18.40 52.51
C SER A 460 1.70 17.73 51.27
N PHE A 461 0.48 17.20 51.39
CA PHE A 461 -0.22 16.54 50.28
C PHE A 461 -0.99 17.55 49.44
N ILE A 462 -0.48 17.84 48.25
CA ILE A 462 -1.04 18.78 47.27
C ILE A 462 -1.76 18.03 46.14
N ASN A 463 -2.62 18.72 45.37
CA ASN A 463 -3.33 18.18 44.21
C ASN A 463 -4.09 16.86 44.49
N GLN A 464 -4.85 16.84 45.58
CA GLN A 464 -5.60 15.67 46.03
C GLN A 464 -6.82 15.40 45.13
N ASP A 465 -6.89 14.20 44.56
CA ASP A 465 -8.03 13.67 43.81
C ASP A 465 -8.61 12.46 44.56
N ARG A 466 -9.83 12.62 45.08
CA ARG A 466 -10.50 11.60 45.90
C ARG A 466 -11.39 10.74 45.02
N GLN A 467 -10.89 9.58 44.62
CA GLN A 467 -11.64 8.59 43.85
C GLN A 467 -12.42 7.62 44.77
N ARG A 468 -13.30 6.79 44.19
CA ARG A 468 -14.15 5.87 44.95
C ARG A 468 -13.35 4.91 45.85
N LYS A 469 -12.22 4.37 45.36
CA LYS A 469 -11.40 3.38 46.08
C LYS A 469 -10.06 3.92 46.60
N HIS A 470 -9.55 4.98 45.99
CA HIS A 470 -8.20 5.49 46.25
C HIS A 470 -8.18 7.02 46.33
N ILE A 471 -7.20 7.55 47.04
CA ILE A 471 -6.88 8.98 47.05
C ILE A 471 -5.55 9.13 46.33
N LEU A 472 -5.53 9.93 45.27
CA LEU A 472 -4.32 10.31 44.54
C LEU A 472 -3.86 11.68 45.02
N PHE A 473 -2.58 11.86 45.28
CA PHE A 473 -2.02 13.15 45.68
C PHE A 473 -0.60 13.30 45.14
N ALA A 474 -0.05 14.50 45.27
CA ALA A 474 1.35 14.80 44.98
C ALA A 474 1.98 15.53 46.17
N THR A 475 3.31 15.60 46.19
CA THR A 475 4.09 16.45 47.12
C THR A 475 4.90 17.45 46.30
N HIS A 476 5.42 18.51 46.93
CA HIS A 476 6.28 19.47 46.23
C HIS A 476 7.55 18.81 45.68
N GLU A 477 8.15 17.90 46.44
CA GLU A 477 9.30 17.08 46.01
C GLU A 477 8.96 16.19 44.82
N LEU A 478 7.79 15.52 44.84
CA LEU A 478 7.33 14.72 43.71
C LEU A 478 7.11 15.57 42.46
N MET A 479 6.64 16.81 42.59
CA MET A 479 6.46 17.71 41.45
C MET A 479 7.81 18.09 40.81
N VAL A 480 8.84 18.34 41.62
CA VAL A 480 10.21 18.59 41.13
C VAL A 480 10.77 17.34 40.43
N ALA A 481 10.63 16.16 41.05
CA ALA A 481 11.06 14.90 40.46
C ALA A 481 10.32 14.58 39.15
N ASN A 482 9.01 14.85 39.08
CA ASN A 482 8.20 14.72 37.86
C ASN A 482 8.70 15.64 36.74
N ASN A 483 9.06 16.89 37.05
CA ASN A 483 9.61 17.80 36.05
C ASN A 483 10.98 17.33 35.55
N ARG A 484 11.85 16.85 36.44
CA ARG A 484 13.15 16.26 36.08
C ARG A 484 13.00 15.01 35.22
N LEU A 485 12.04 14.14 35.57
CA LEU A 485 11.73 12.92 34.82
C LEU A 485 11.22 13.26 33.42
N ARG A 486 10.32 14.24 33.28
CA ARG A 486 9.85 14.72 31.96
C ARG A 486 10.96 15.33 31.12
N GLY A 487 11.86 16.11 31.74
CA GLY A 487 13.02 16.67 31.04
C GLY A 487 13.94 15.57 30.49
N SER A 488 14.24 14.58 31.32
CA SER A 488 15.06 13.43 30.91
C SER A 488 14.36 12.58 29.84
N GLU A 489 13.03 12.39 29.94
CA GLU A 489 12.23 11.69 28.93
C GLU A 489 12.29 12.42 27.58
N GLN A 490 12.17 13.75 27.57
CA GLN A 490 12.28 14.55 26.36
C GLN A 490 13.68 14.47 25.75
N GLU A 491 14.73 14.59 26.56
CA GLU A 491 16.12 14.50 26.11
C GLU A 491 16.44 13.13 25.48
N ILE A 492 15.99 12.04 26.11
CA ILE A 492 16.12 10.68 25.55
C ILE A 492 15.40 10.60 24.20
N MET A 493 14.19 11.16 24.09
CA MET A 493 13.42 11.14 22.85
C MET A 493 14.09 11.96 21.74
N ASP A 494 14.63 13.13 22.04
CA ASP A 494 15.30 13.99 21.06
C ASP A 494 16.59 13.34 20.54
N ILE A 495 17.40 12.75 21.43
CA ILE A 495 18.61 12.00 21.05
C ILE A 495 18.24 10.75 20.24
N SER A 496 17.24 9.99 20.69
CA SER A 496 16.78 8.78 20.00
C SER A 496 16.27 9.10 18.60
N THR A 497 15.51 10.18 18.44
CA THR A 497 14.99 10.64 17.14
C THR A 497 16.13 10.96 16.18
N ARG A 498 17.21 11.60 16.66
CA ARG A 498 18.40 11.91 15.86
C ARG A 498 19.12 10.65 15.38
N ILE A 499 19.30 9.67 16.27
CA ILE A 499 19.94 8.38 15.93
C ILE A 499 19.09 7.63 14.90
N ILE A 500 17.77 7.54 15.13
CA ILE A 500 16.83 6.90 14.22
C ILE A 500 16.86 7.59 12.84
N GLN A 501 16.88 8.92 12.79
CA GLN A 501 16.96 9.66 11.53
C GLN A 501 18.22 9.28 10.73
N GLY A 502 19.39 9.18 11.38
CA GLY A 502 20.62 8.73 10.71
C GLY A 502 20.54 7.27 10.20
N MET A 503 19.80 6.40 10.90
CA MET A 503 19.51 5.05 10.41
C MET A 503 18.59 5.07 9.20
N GLU A 504 17.53 5.88 9.23
CA GLU A 504 16.59 6.03 8.12
C GLU A 504 17.29 6.55 6.86
N GLU A 505 18.21 7.51 6.98
CA GLU A 505 19.07 7.99 5.88
C GLU A 505 19.91 6.85 5.29
N THR A 506 20.44 5.96 6.13
CA THR A 506 21.16 4.75 5.69
C THR A 506 20.25 3.77 4.96
N VAL A 507 18.98 3.63 5.39
CA VAL A 507 17.99 2.79 4.71
C VAL A 507 17.62 3.37 3.35
N VAL A 508 17.41 4.69 3.25
CA VAL A 508 17.11 5.37 1.97
C VAL A 508 18.25 5.19 0.98
N ALA A 509 19.51 5.28 1.43
CA ALA A 509 20.67 5.06 0.58
C ALA A 509 20.74 3.64 -0.03
N HIS A 510 20.15 2.64 0.63
CA HIS A 510 20.10 1.25 0.14
C HIS A 510 18.69 0.85 -0.37
N SER A 511 17.78 1.81 -0.52
CA SER A 511 16.37 1.54 -0.86
C SER A 511 16.21 0.83 -2.21
N GLY A 512 17.08 1.10 -3.19
CA GLY A 512 17.08 0.42 -4.50
C GLY A 512 17.19 -1.09 -4.39
N SER A 513 18.22 -1.55 -3.69
CA SER A 513 18.42 -2.98 -3.42
C SER A 513 17.27 -3.59 -2.62
N LEU A 514 16.68 -2.85 -1.67
CA LEU A 514 15.56 -3.34 -0.88
C LEU A 514 14.25 -3.44 -1.69
N TYR A 515 14.01 -2.54 -2.64
CA TYR A 515 12.89 -2.66 -3.58
C TYR A 515 13.06 -3.84 -4.54
N GLU A 516 14.29 -4.12 -4.98
CA GLU A 516 14.56 -5.32 -5.78
C GLU A 516 14.32 -6.62 -4.99
N CYS A 517 14.71 -6.65 -3.72
CA CYS A 517 14.39 -7.77 -2.83
C CYS A 517 12.88 -7.89 -2.58
N SER A 518 12.17 -6.76 -2.43
CA SER A 518 10.71 -6.71 -2.30
C SER A 518 10.01 -7.36 -3.49
N GLU A 519 10.43 -7.02 -4.70
CA GLU A 519 9.89 -7.64 -5.93
C GLU A 519 10.20 -9.12 -6.01
N ALA A 520 11.44 -9.53 -5.71
CA ALA A 520 11.82 -10.93 -5.70
C ALA A 520 10.98 -11.72 -4.68
N LEU A 521 10.77 -11.16 -3.48
CA LEU A 521 9.93 -11.74 -2.43
C LEU A 521 8.48 -11.89 -2.89
N ALA A 522 7.92 -10.88 -3.56
CA ALA A 522 6.57 -10.94 -4.11
C ALA A 522 6.41 -12.06 -5.15
N ILE A 523 7.42 -12.25 -6.02
CA ILE A 523 7.42 -13.32 -7.02
C ILE A 523 7.56 -14.70 -6.33
N ILE A 524 8.45 -14.85 -5.35
CA ILE A 524 8.62 -16.11 -4.61
C ILE A 524 7.32 -16.51 -3.91
N ASP A 525 6.66 -15.57 -3.23
CA ASP A 525 5.38 -15.82 -2.54
C ASP A 525 4.26 -16.18 -3.52
N LEU A 526 4.21 -15.52 -4.68
CA LEU A 526 3.32 -15.89 -5.77
C LEU A 526 3.59 -17.33 -6.25
N LEU A 527 4.84 -17.67 -6.59
CA LEU A 527 5.21 -18.99 -7.10
C LEU A 527 4.95 -20.09 -6.06
N ALA A 528 5.28 -19.87 -4.78
CA ALA A 528 5.01 -20.81 -3.70
C ALA A 528 3.49 -20.99 -3.46
N GLY A 529 2.73 -19.90 -3.57
CA GLY A 529 1.27 -19.92 -3.50
C GLY A 529 0.65 -20.73 -4.65
N LEU A 530 1.13 -20.52 -5.88
CA LEU A 530 0.70 -21.27 -7.06
C LEU A 530 1.14 -22.74 -7.00
N ALA A 531 2.37 -23.04 -6.57
CA ALA A 531 2.86 -24.42 -6.43
C ALA A 531 2.00 -25.25 -5.46
N THR A 532 1.54 -24.65 -4.36
CA THR A 532 0.59 -25.30 -3.44
C THR A 532 -0.72 -25.68 -4.15
N VAL A 533 -1.14 -24.82 -5.07
CA VAL A 533 -2.37 -24.97 -5.85
C VAL A 533 -2.22 -26.02 -6.97
N CYS A 534 -1.00 -26.28 -7.42
CA CYS A 534 -0.65 -26.95 -8.68
C CYS A 534 -0.24 -28.43 -8.58
N SER A 535 -0.50 -29.15 -7.48
CA SER A 535 -0.07 -30.56 -7.33
C SER A 535 -0.70 -31.57 -8.34
N ILE A 536 -1.25 -31.12 -9.48
CA ILE A 536 -1.89 -31.91 -10.55
C ILE A 536 -1.54 -31.31 -11.95
N ASN A 537 -1.10 -32.18 -12.88
CA ASN A 537 -0.30 -31.99 -14.12
C ASN A 537 -0.91 -31.16 -15.28
N SER A 538 -0.06 -30.59 -16.19
CA SER A 538 -0.43 -30.23 -17.58
C SER A 538 0.80 -30.06 -18.52
N SER A 539 0.62 -30.17 -19.85
CA SER A 539 1.63 -30.07 -20.95
C SER A 539 1.03 -29.34 -22.18
N TRP A 540 1.85 -28.72 -23.04
CA TRP A 540 1.49 -27.66 -24.03
C TRP A 540 1.72 -28.10 -25.50
N ASP A 541 0.77 -27.88 -26.43
CA ASP A 541 1.02 -27.51 -27.86
C ASP A 541 -0.20 -27.12 -28.80
N THR A 542 -1.49 -27.26 -28.45
CA THR A 542 -2.67 -26.75 -29.23
C THR A 542 -3.88 -26.35 -28.34
N MET A 543 -4.83 -25.47 -28.75
CA MET A 543 -6.01 -25.18 -27.88
C MET A 543 -6.95 -26.39 -27.75
N ALA A 544 -6.72 -27.20 -26.73
CA ALA A 544 -7.52 -28.35 -26.36
C ALA A 544 -7.53 -28.48 -24.84
N ILE A 545 -8.72 -28.43 -24.25
CA ILE A 545 -8.94 -28.66 -22.83
C ILE A 545 -9.77 -29.93 -22.72
N LYS A 546 -9.19 -30.97 -22.12
CA LYS A 546 -9.87 -32.21 -21.80
C LYS A 546 -10.27 -32.22 -20.35
N ALA A 547 -11.55 -32.49 -20.10
CA ALA A 547 -12.15 -32.56 -18.77
C ALA A 547 -11.87 -31.30 -17.91
N GLY A 548 -11.95 -30.11 -18.52
CA GLY A 548 -11.75 -28.86 -17.80
C GLY A 548 -12.87 -28.62 -16.78
N LYS A 549 -12.53 -28.01 -15.64
CA LYS A 549 -13.50 -27.65 -14.60
C LYS A 549 -13.50 -26.16 -14.31
N HIS A 550 -14.62 -25.64 -13.81
CA HIS A 550 -14.69 -24.24 -13.42
C HIS A 550 -13.95 -23.98 -12.10
N PRO A 551 -12.83 -23.23 -12.08
CA PRO A 551 -11.93 -23.16 -10.92
C PRO A 551 -12.60 -22.60 -9.65
N ILE A 552 -13.46 -21.58 -9.81
CA ILE A 552 -14.18 -20.97 -8.68
C ILE A 552 -15.21 -21.95 -8.09
N LEU A 553 -16.04 -22.59 -8.93
CA LEU A 553 -17.10 -23.50 -8.47
C LEU A 553 -16.55 -24.77 -7.81
N GLU A 554 -15.48 -25.34 -8.38
CA GLU A 554 -14.86 -26.55 -7.85
C GLU A 554 -14.27 -26.33 -6.45
N ARG A 555 -13.54 -25.23 -6.26
CA ARG A 555 -12.76 -25.01 -5.02
C ARG A 555 -13.52 -24.27 -3.93
N ASN A 556 -14.27 -23.24 -4.28
CA ASN A 556 -14.93 -22.39 -3.27
C ASN A 556 -16.29 -22.95 -2.87
N LEU A 557 -17.06 -23.46 -3.85
CA LEU A 557 -18.42 -23.93 -3.61
C LEU A 557 -18.50 -25.45 -3.39
N ARG A 558 -17.39 -26.19 -3.60
CA ARG A 558 -17.32 -27.66 -3.50
C ARG A 558 -18.49 -28.36 -4.19
N LEU A 559 -18.94 -27.78 -5.29
CA LEU A 559 -19.97 -28.36 -6.13
C LEU A 559 -19.30 -29.41 -7.01
N ASP A 560 -19.98 -30.55 -7.20
CA ASP A 560 -19.60 -31.54 -8.19
C ASP A 560 -19.76 -30.92 -9.59
N CYS A 561 -18.69 -30.23 -10.02
CA CYS A 561 -18.64 -29.59 -11.32
C CYS A 561 -18.38 -30.66 -12.37
N VAL A 562 -19.34 -30.87 -13.27
CA VAL A 562 -19.19 -31.78 -14.41
C VAL A 562 -18.08 -31.24 -15.30
N PRO A 563 -17.00 -32.01 -15.55
CA PRO A 563 -15.92 -31.57 -16.41
C PRO A 563 -16.40 -31.48 -17.86
N ASN A 564 -15.94 -30.46 -18.59
CA ASN A 564 -16.29 -30.24 -19.99
C ASN A 564 -15.06 -30.13 -20.87
N ASP A 565 -15.17 -30.68 -22.08
CA ASP A 565 -14.14 -30.54 -23.10
C ASP A 565 -14.32 -29.24 -23.89
N VAL A 566 -13.20 -28.70 -24.38
CA VAL A 566 -13.15 -27.51 -25.21
C VAL A 566 -12.12 -27.73 -26.32
N TYR A 567 -12.57 -27.67 -27.58
CA TYR A 567 -11.70 -27.81 -28.75
C TYR A 567 -11.94 -26.64 -29.69
N ALA A 568 -10.94 -25.80 -29.90
CA ALA A 568 -11.02 -24.72 -30.87
C ALA A 568 -9.73 -24.70 -31.72
N THR A 569 -9.89 -24.80 -33.03
CA THR A 569 -8.78 -24.82 -33.99
C THR A 569 -9.09 -23.85 -35.12
N GLU A 570 -8.05 -23.18 -35.65
CA GLU A 570 -8.20 -22.15 -36.68
C GLU A 570 -8.87 -22.68 -37.96
N ASP A 571 -8.58 -23.94 -38.32
CA ASP A 571 -9.02 -24.53 -39.59
C ASP A 571 -10.41 -25.18 -39.53
N VAL A 572 -10.88 -25.60 -38.36
CA VAL A 572 -12.08 -26.46 -38.25
C VAL A 572 -13.16 -25.89 -37.33
N ALA A 573 -12.79 -25.24 -36.23
CA ALA A 573 -13.73 -24.86 -35.16
C ALA A 573 -13.34 -23.55 -34.46
N ASN A 574 -13.18 -22.47 -35.24
CA ASN A 574 -12.85 -21.13 -34.72
C ASN A 574 -14.05 -20.35 -34.18
N PHE A 575 -15.29 -20.79 -34.48
CA PHE A 575 -16.54 -20.21 -33.98
C PHE A 575 -17.48 -21.31 -33.48
N GLN A 576 -17.91 -21.22 -32.22
CA GLN A 576 -18.76 -22.24 -31.59
C GLN A 576 -20.12 -21.67 -31.21
N LEU A 577 -21.18 -22.34 -31.66
CA LEU A 577 -22.55 -22.01 -31.28
C LEU A 577 -23.02 -22.94 -30.15
N VAL A 578 -23.13 -22.39 -28.93
CA VAL A 578 -23.58 -23.15 -27.75
C VAL A 578 -25.07 -22.91 -27.52
N GLN A 579 -25.89 -23.94 -27.75
CA GLN A 579 -27.35 -23.91 -27.52
C GLN A 579 -27.76 -24.83 -26.37
N GLY A 580 -28.89 -24.52 -25.73
CA GLY A 580 -29.42 -25.31 -24.62
C GLY A 580 -30.47 -24.54 -23.80
N PRO A 581 -31.23 -25.22 -22.93
CA PRO A 581 -32.25 -24.59 -22.10
C PRO A 581 -31.65 -23.64 -21.06
N ASN A 582 -32.45 -22.73 -20.51
CA ASN A 582 -32.00 -21.91 -19.38
C ASN A 582 -31.60 -22.81 -18.20
N MET A 583 -30.59 -22.38 -17.44
CA MET A 583 -30.02 -23.15 -16.31
C MET A 583 -29.27 -24.44 -16.71
N SER A 584 -29.03 -24.70 -18.00
CA SER A 584 -28.20 -25.82 -18.46
C SER A 584 -26.69 -25.61 -18.30
N GLY A 585 -26.26 -24.53 -17.65
CA GLY A 585 -24.84 -24.23 -17.44
C GLY A 585 -24.10 -23.53 -18.58
N LYS A 586 -24.79 -23.04 -19.63
CA LYS A 586 -24.15 -22.37 -20.79
C LYS A 586 -23.22 -21.22 -20.39
N SER A 587 -23.72 -20.28 -19.56
CA SER A 587 -22.92 -19.14 -19.11
C SER A 587 -21.75 -19.59 -18.22
N THR A 588 -21.94 -20.64 -17.43
CA THR A 588 -20.89 -21.25 -16.61
C THR A 588 -19.80 -21.87 -17.48
N TYR A 589 -20.17 -22.55 -18.56
CA TYR A 589 -19.23 -23.12 -19.53
C TYR A 589 -18.39 -22.05 -20.24
N LEU A 590 -19.01 -20.96 -20.71
CA LEU A 590 -18.29 -19.85 -21.35
C LEU A 590 -17.34 -19.14 -20.36
N ARG A 591 -17.78 -18.89 -19.12
CA ARG A 591 -16.93 -18.33 -18.07
C ARG A 591 -15.75 -19.24 -17.75
N GLN A 592 -16.01 -20.55 -17.66
CA GLN A 592 -14.97 -21.55 -17.43
C GLN A 592 -13.85 -21.42 -18.47
N ILE A 593 -14.15 -21.36 -19.77
CA ILE A 593 -13.14 -21.23 -20.83
C ILE A 593 -12.24 -20.01 -20.57
N GLY A 594 -12.83 -18.83 -20.34
CA GLY A 594 -12.07 -17.60 -20.07
C GLY A 594 -11.18 -17.69 -18.83
N LEU A 595 -11.67 -18.33 -17.76
CA LEU A 595 -10.90 -18.54 -16.52
C LEU A 595 -9.71 -19.48 -16.72
N LEU A 596 -9.87 -20.54 -17.52
CA LEU A 596 -8.79 -21.48 -17.82
C LEU A 596 -7.69 -20.83 -18.67
N VAL A 597 -8.06 -19.99 -19.64
CA VAL A 597 -7.12 -19.19 -20.43
C VAL A 597 -6.32 -18.25 -19.54
N ILE A 598 -6.99 -17.50 -18.65
CA ILE A 598 -6.30 -16.61 -17.70
C ILE A 598 -5.34 -17.41 -16.81
N GLN A 599 -5.76 -18.54 -16.24
CA GLN A 599 -4.90 -19.36 -15.40
C GLN A 599 -3.64 -19.87 -16.12
N ALA A 600 -3.77 -20.27 -17.38
CA ALA A 600 -2.62 -20.66 -18.19
C ALA A 600 -1.66 -19.50 -18.42
N MET A 601 -2.18 -18.32 -18.77
CA MET A 601 -1.38 -17.12 -19.01
C MET A 601 -0.77 -16.51 -17.74
N LEU A 602 -1.21 -16.91 -16.55
CA LEU A 602 -0.51 -16.61 -15.29
C LEU A 602 0.80 -17.42 -15.14
N GLY A 603 0.95 -18.51 -15.90
CA GLY A 603 1.95 -19.55 -15.67
C GLY A 603 1.57 -20.50 -14.54
N CYS A 604 0.27 -20.77 -14.34
CA CYS A 604 -0.24 -21.70 -13.33
C CYS A 604 -0.84 -22.95 -14.00
N HIS A 605 -0.87 -24.07 -13.28
CA HIS A 605 -1.62 -25.24 -13.73
C HIS A 605 -3.12 -24.96 -13.79
N VAL A 606 -3.75 -25.54 -14.81
CA VAL A 606 -5.17 -25.40 -15.13
C VAL A 606 -5.91 -26.65 -14.60
N PRO A 607 -7.10 -26.53 -13.99
CA PRO A 607 -7.89 -27.66 -13.52
C PRO A 607 -8.51 -28.43 -14.70
N ALA A 608 -7.69 -29.25 -15.34
CA ALA A 608 -8.03 -30.10 -16.48
C ALA A 608 -7.10 -31.33 -16.49
N ASP A 609 -7.52 -32.40 -17.16
CA ASP A 609 -6.66 -33.59 -17.34
C ASP A 609 -5.54 -33.31 -18.35
N TYR A 610 -5.88 -32.53 -19.37
CA TYR A 610 -4.97 -32.03 -20.38
C TYR A 610 -5.46 -30.65 -20.77
N ALA A 611 -4.56 -29.67 -20.77
CA ALA A 611 -4.84 -28.34 -21.25
C ALA A 611 -3.66 -27.92 -22.09
N SER A 612 -3.93 -27.58 -23.32
CA SER A 612 -3.04 -26.76 -24.08
C SER A 612 -3.81 -25.56 -24.62
N ILE A 613 -3.17 -24.40 -24.62
CA ILE A 613 -3.82 -23.09 -24.77
C ILE A 613 -2.90 -22.22 -25.63
N LYS A 614 -3.48 -21.56 -26.64
CA LYS A 614 -2.76 -20.58 -27.48
C LYS A 614 -2.61 -19.27 -26.72
N LEU A 615 -1.54 -18.53 -27.00
CA LEU A 615 -1.41 -17.15 -26.54
C LEU A 615 -2.45 -16.24 -27.22
N HIS A 616 -3.07 -15.37 -26.43
CA HIS A 616 -4.12 -14.46 -26.87
C HIS A 616 -3.75 -13.01 -26.58
N ASP A 617 -3.97 -12.14 -27.56
CA ASP A 617 -3.73 -10.71 -27.38
C ASP A 617 -4.84 -10.03 -26.57
N SER A 618 -6.06 -10.57 -26.61
CA SER A 618 -7.22 -9.99 -25.91
C SER A 618 -8.22 -11.06 -25.52
N LEU A 619 -8.81 -10.91 -24.33
CA LEU A 619 -9.96 -11.69 -23.86
C LEU A 619 -11.10 -10.73 -23.55
N LEU A 620 -12.18 -10.88 -24.32
CA LEU A 620 -13.36 -10.01 -24.25
C LEU A 620 -14.61 -10.87 -24.04
N THR A 621 -15.50 -10.42 -23.15
CA THR A 621 -16.77 -11.08 -22.89
C THR A 621 -17.91 -10.07 -22.91
N ARG A 622 -19.06 -10.53 -23.39
CA ARG A 622 -20.34 -9.86 -23.22
C ARG A 622 -21.32 -10.85 -22.63
N LEU A 623 -21.46 -10.86 -21.31
CA LEU A 623 -22.52 -11.62 -20.65
C LEU A 623 -23.68 -10.66 -20.34
N SER A 624 -24.88 -10.93 -20.87
CA SER A 624 -26.07 -10.12 -20.57
C SER A 624 -26.50 -10.36 -19.12
N ASN A 625 -25.82 -9.69 -18.20
CA ASN A 625 -26.07 -9.76 -16.78
C ASN A 625 -26.30 -8.35 -16.23
N GLN A 626 -27.58 -8.07 -16.01
CA GLN A 626 -28.17 -7.00 -15.19
C GLN A 626 -28.28 -5.58 -15.78
N ASP A 627 -29.45 -5.00 -15.53
CA ASP A 627 -29.80 -3.60 -15.78
C ASP A 627 -28.96 -2.68 -14.92
N SER A 628 -28.15 -1.82 -15.54
CA SER A 628 -27.51 -0.71 -14.82
C SER A 628 -28.43 0.50 -14.87
N MET A 629 -29.23 0.73 -13.82
CA MET A 629 -30.01 1.97 -13.67
C MET A 629 -29.11 3.22 -13.60
N GLU A 630 -27.82 3.05 -13.26
CA GLU A 630 -26.86 4.13 -13.03
C GLU A 630 -26.26 4.71 -14.32
N ARG A 631 -26.17 3.93 -15.41
CA ARG A 631 -25.49 4.37 -16.65
C ARG A 631 -26.31 5.31 -17.54
N SER A 632 -27.57 5.63 -17.19
CA SER A 632 -28.45 6.52 -17.98
C SER A 632 -28.55 6.15 -19.48
N LEU A 633 -28.29 4.90 -19.82
CA LEU A 633 -28.30 4.34 -21.17
C LEU A 633 -29.31 3.19 -21.20
N SER A 634 -29.99 2.98 -22.34
CA SER A 634 -30.86 1.82 -22.48
C SER A 634 -30.03 0.54 -22.43
N THR A 635 -30.61 -0.55 -21.94
CA THR A 635 -29.96 -1.88 -21.89
C THR A 635 -29.42 -2.30 -23.25
N PHE A 636 -30.19 -2.04 -24.31
CA PHE A 636 -29.79 -2.27 -25.69
C PHE A 636 -28.64 -1.36 -26.15
N ALA A 637 -28.65 -0.08 -25.77
CA ALA A 637 -27.58 0.85 -26.11
C ALA A 637 -26.26 0.47 -25.42
N ALA A 638 -26.32 0.02 -24.16
CA ALA A 638 -25.16 -0.50 -23.43
C ALA A 638 -24.64 -1.81 -24.07
N GLU A 639 -25.56 -2.68 -24.53
CA GLU A 639 -25.22 -3.88 -25.28
C GLU A 639 -24.50 -3.57 -26.58
N ILE A 640 -25.06 -2.69 -27.41
CA ILE A 640 -24.44 -2.28 -28.67
C ILE A 640 -23.08 -1.61 -28.42
N ALA A 641 -22.96 -0.75 -27.40
CA ALA A 641 -21.69 -0.09 -27.10
C ALA A 641 -20.59 -1.10 -26.73
N ALA A 642 -20.91 -2.09 -25.88
CA ALA A 642 -19.97 -3.15 -25.54
C ALA A 642 -19.64 -4.05 -26.75
N THR A 643 -20.63 -4.36 -27.58
CA THR A 643 -20.41 -5.12 -28.82
C THR A 643 -19.56 -4.35 -29.84
N ALA A 644 -19.76 -3.04 -29.96
CA ALA A 644 -18.93 -2.18 -30.80
C ALA A 644 -17.46 -2.19 -30.34
N MET A 645 -17.20 -2.17 -29.02
CA MET A 645 -15.84 -2.32 -28.49
C MET A 645 -15.22 -3.67 -28.87
N ILE A 646 -15.98 -4.76 -28.83
CA ILE A 646 -15.49 -6.10 -29.22
C ILE A 646 -15.10 -6.15 -30.70
N PHE A 647 -15.87 -5.48 -31.57
CA PHE A 647 -15.58 -5.41 -33.00
C PHE A 647 -14.57 -4.31 -33.37
N GLY A 648 -14.14 -3.49 -32.42
CA GLY A 648 -13.22 -2.37 -32.66
C GLY A 648 -13.81 -1.24 -33.50
N ALA A 649 -15.13 -1.02 -33.42
CA ALA A 649 -15.88 -0.04 -34.22
C ALA A 649 -15.97 1.35 -33.58
#